data_AF-A0A1T2X329-F1
#
_entry.id   AF-A0A1T2X329-F1
#
_cell.length_a   1.000
_cell.length_b   1.000
_cell.length_c   1.000
_cell.angle_alpha   90.00
_cell.angle_beta   90.00
_cell.angle_gamma   90.00
#
_symmetry.space_group_name_H-M   'P 1'
#
loop_
_entity.id
_entity.type
_entity.pdbx_description
1 polymer ?
#
loop_
_entity_poly.entity_id
_entity_poly.type
_entity_poly.pdbx_seq_one_letter_code
_entity_poly.pdbx_strand_id
1 'polypeptide(L)'
;MTTPVLAAVQTDIPRPEYPRPDWARSEWLNLNGVWSFRLETEAQDAQGSLQNGDVQSFNDEITVPFSWASPLSGIGRNEKGIGWYRRSMNWKPRVEDSRIFLRFGAVDYACEVWINGTHVGAHQGGYGTFEFDVTSVWMTEAENIIVVRAEDWDHNYQARGKQGYGEIRGIWQPVWLEARPQTYVQHAKFHTSIDGQISLMTRIVAQEAGAATLRLSFGDCAIQHEAVFELTEGVNEVKTGFVVQDPQLWSPETPHLYEGELCLAGSFGEDVIHTYFGIREIGTARFNGREHRWITLNGKPVYLNGTLDQSYHQTGYFTYPTDEEMRDEIYLMKRLGLNFVRIHIKPEEPRKLYWADKLGILVMEDMPCFWGNPNESARASYEGEALEVIERDYNHPSIFSWVMFNETWGLKTDPQSAGLTGDASQPSSYLPETQAWVREKYHWAKQIDPTRIVEDNSPCNYDHVETDINTWHFYINGYEEVRQHLHEITAKTYPGSDFNCIGGNVQSDAPLMNSECGNVWGIEGGAGDSDLAWHYRYMLNEFRRHDKLCGFVFTEFRDVTNEFNGYYRLDGSDKQFGYEAFVPGMTIADLHAPDFIVLDAPPCQTVVQGASVSVPLLRSSYSDAYHGQTVRLAWELSYDNLGTRIVAEHGAVEIEWDGYGVNALEALTLHMPHQDAVAVLGIRLMSAEGKVLTRNFITFDVRSGDENGVYDAEGGFVSVPVSRFEEHTFPYMWEAVQGAKVNGGEAGHFVYDVQLPDHESQAMIGELDILFEASAKRLLARNVEGSRFRNHDINFMHGASADVEYNPNTYYMTDDEQHASRVHVLVNGEKIGAFVLADDPADSRGVLSWHYQPLHNRLDEAGSYGYLCQAQVPGRLAAKLDRERCFRLELQAEEGGLSLYGRNAGRYPIDVLIRYR
;
A
#
# COMPACT_ATOMS: atom_id res chain seq x y z
N MET A 1 -3.97 -6.76 27.68
CA MET A 1 -3.03 -7.06 28.77
C MET A 1 -1.76 -6.26 28.49
N THR A 2 -1.27 -5.48 29.46
CA THR A 2 -0.08 -4.62 29.33
C THR A 2 1.20 -5.45 29.38
N THR A 3 1.86 -5.62 28.23
CA THR A 3 3.16 -6.27 28.14
C THR A 3 4.26 -5.28 28.58
N PRO A 4 5.15 -5.65 29.52
CA PRO A 4 6.22 -4.78 29.98
C PRO A 4 7.43 -4.93 29.04
N VAL A 5 7.65 -3.96 28.16
CA VAL A 5 8.89 -3.86 27.36
C VAL A 5 9.65 -2.60 27.76
N LEU A 6 10.08 -2.54 29.02
CA LEU A 6 11.12 -1.62 29.46
C LEU A 6 12.02 -2.36 30.44
N ALA A 7 12.86 -3.24 29.89
CA ALA A 7 14.03 -3.77 30.59
C ALA A 7 15.27 -3.26 29.85
N ALA A 8 16.07 -2.47 30.56
CA ALA A 8 17.25 -1.78 30.08
C ALA A 8 18.23 -2.71 29.33
N VAL A 9 18.52 -2.35 28.07
CA VAL A 9 19.62 -2.89 27.27
C VAL A 9 20.70 -1.80 27.20
N GLN A 10 21.97 -2.21 27.27
CA GLN A 10 23.12 -1.37 26.91
C GLN A 10 22.79 -0.54 25.65
N THR A 11 22.99 0.78 25.73
CA THR A 11 22.49 1.74 24.75
C THR A 11 23.14 1.57 23.38
N ASP A 12 22.60 0.69 22.54
CA ASP A 12 22.91 0.65 21.12
C ASP A 12 22.48 1.98 20.49
N ILE A 13 23.34 2.57 19.66
CA ILE A 13 23.04 3.80 18.93
C ILE A 13 21.87 3.49 17.97
N PRO A 14 20.74 4.21 18.05
CA PRO A 14 19.63 3.99 17.13
C PRO A 14 20.05 4.40 15.71
N ARG A 15 19.66 3.61 14.71
CA ARG A 15 20.06 3.80 13.31
C ARG A 15 21.59 3.96 13.18
N PRO A 16 22.37 2.92 13.56
CA PRO A 16 23.84 3.01 13.64
C PRO A 16 24.53 3.07 12.27
N GLU A 17 23.86 2.64 11.20
CA GLU A 17 24.33 2.62 9.83
C GLU A 17 24.53 4.03 9.23
N TYR A 18 25.33 4.13 8.17
CA TYR A 18 25.52 5.40 7.48
C TYR A 18 24.23 5.82 6.74
N PRO A 19 23.71 7.05 6.94
CA PRO A 19 22.39 7.44 6.42
C PRO A 19 22.27 7.51 4.89
N ARG A 20 23.39 7.70 4.18
CA ARG A 20 23.46 7.89 2.72
C ARG A 20 24.28 6.78 2.04
N PRO A 21 23.80 5.53 1.97
CA PRO A 21 24.55 4.45 1.32
C PRO A 21 24.81 4.69 -0.17
N ASP A 22 24.06 5.60 -0.79
CA ASP A 22 24.24 6.12 -2.14
C ASP A 22 25.37 7.16 -2.27
N TRP A 23 25.90 7.68 -1.16
CA TRP A 23 26.93 8.71 -1.16
C TRP A 23 27.80 8.68 0.11
N ALA A 24 28.50 7.57 0.34
CA ALA A 24 29.12 7.26 1.62
C ALA A 24 30.63 7.53 1.69
N ARG A 25 31.06 8.21 2.76
CA ARG A 25 32.48 8.36 3.13
C ARG A 25 32.79 7.53 4.37
N SER A 26 34.01 6.99 4.45
CA SER A 26 34.41 6.16 5.59
C SER A 26 34.70 6.96 6.86
N GLU A 27 35.00 8.25 6.75
CA GLU A 27 35.42 9.10 7.86
C GLU A 27 34.26 9.96 8.40
N TRP A 28 33.47 9.36 9.28
CA TRP A 28 32.27 9.97 9.83
C TRP A 28 32.04 9.55 11.28
N LEU A 29 31.14 10.25 11.97
CA LEU A 29 30.66 9.90 13.30
C LEU A 29 29.15 10.05 13.40
N ASN A 30 28.47 8.99 13.83
CA ASN A 30 27.03 9.00 14.10
C ASN A 30 26.73 9.82 15.38
N LEU A 31 25.82 10.80 15.27
CA LEU A 31 25.34 11.62 16.38
C LEU A 31 23.88 11.31 16.75
N ASN A 32 23.39 10.11 16.46
CA ASN A 32 22.13 9.57 16.98
C ASN A 32 22.28 9.08 18.44
N GLY A 33 21.17 8.90 19.13
CA GLY A 33 21.10 8.54 20.55
C GLY A 33 20.55 9.68 21.41
N VAL A 34 20.88 9.66 22.69
CA VAL A 34 20.30 10.60 23.67
C VAL A 34 20.94 12.00 23.56
N TRP A 35 20.10 13.01 23.46
CA TRP A 35 20.44 14.43 23.53
C TRP A 35 19.73 15.07 24.73
N SER A 36 20.36 16.05 25.37
CA SER A 36 19.67 16.89 26.36
C SER A 36 18.66 17.78 25.63
N PHE A 37 17.44 17.88 26.14
CA PHE A 37 16.31 18.47 25.42
C PHE A 37 15.43 19.37 26.29
N ARG A 38 14.83 20.38 25.65
CA ARG A 38 13.78 21.22 26.23
C ARG A 38 12.82 21.67 25.15
N LEU A 39 11.52 21.50 25.40
CA LEU A 39 10.45 22.01 24.54
C LEU A 39 9.86 23.30 25.13
N GLU A 40 9.92 24.40 24.38
CA GLU A 40 9.25 25.66 24.68
C GLU A 40 7.96 25.73 23.85
N THR A 41 6.80 25.84 24.52
CA THR A 41 5.48 25.88 23.88
C THR A 41 4.82 27.24 24.06
N GLU A 42 3.81 27.56 23.25
CA GLU A 42 3.01 28.81 23.37
C GLU A 42 2.48 29.07 24.79
N ALA A 43 2.18 28.02 25.57
CA ALA A 43 1.68 28.15 26.94
C ALA A 43 2.74 28.62 27.96
N GLN A 44 4.03 28.63 27.59
CA GLN A 44 5.14 28.83 28.53
C GLN A 44 5.89 30.17 28.37
N ASP A 45 5.53 31.05 27.43
CA ASP A 45 6.26 32.31 27.23
C ASP A 45 5.59 33.57 27.83
N ALA A 46 6.07 33.92 29.03
CA ALA A 46 6.25 35.31 29.44
C ALA A 46 7.66 35.59 30.02
N GLN A 47 8.61 34.64 29.95
CA GLN A 47 9.96 34.83 30.52
C GLN A 47 11.09 34.21 29.67
N GLY A 48 11.58 35.01 28.73
CA GLY A 48 12.97 35.00 28.26
C GLY A 48 13.40 33.80 27.41
N SER A 49 13.21 33.91 26.09
CA SER A 49 13.86 33.03 25.13
C SER A 49 15.36 33.01 25.36
N LEU A 50 15.95 31.81 25.42
CA LEU A 50 17.41 31.65 25.46
C LEU A 50 17.97 32.13 24.12
N GLN A 51 18.52 33.34 24.09
CA GLN A 51 19.07 33.93 22.87
C GLN A 51 20.49 33.43 22.55
N ASN A 52 21.16 32.81 23.52
CA ASN A 52 22.54 32.33 23.39
C ASN A 52 22.62 30.88 23.89
N GLY A 53 23.22 29.98 23.10
CA GLY A 53 23.43 28.55 23.39
C GLY A 53 24.33 28.21 24.59
N ASP A 54 24.39 29.07 25.62
CA ASP A 54 25.23 28.98 26.82
C ASP A 54 24.63 28.11 27.95
N VAL A 55 23.74 27.17 27.61
CA VAL A 55 23.07 26.33 28.61
C VAL A 55 23.88 25.08 28.92
N GLN A 56 24.14 24.80 30.20
CA GLN A 56 24.92 23.63 30.62
C GLN A 56 24.19 22.30 30.42
N SER A 57 22.88 22.27 30.63
CA SER A 57 21.99 21.12 30.37
C SER A 57 20.53 21.57 30.38
N PHE A 58 19.69 20.83 29.68
CA PHE A 58 18.24 20.95 29.76
C PHE A 58 17.63 19.90 30.70
N ASN A 59 16.33 20.03 30.97
CA ASN A 59 15.64 19.22 32.00
C ASN A 59 15.15 17.86 31.50
N ASP A 60 15.07 17.67 30.18
CA ASP A 60 14.61 16.44 29.56
C ASP A 60 15.71 15.80 28.70
N GLU A 61 15.47 14.56 28.27
CA GLU A 61 16.30 13.81 27.35
C GLU A 61 15.44 13.34 26.17
N ILE A 62 15.96 13.48 24.95
CA ILE A 62 15.32 13.03 23.72
C ILE A 62 16.23 12.07 22.96
N THR A 63 15.65 11.02 22.37
CA THR A 63 16.36 10.09 21.49
C THR A 63 16.28 10.58 20.04
N VAL A 64 17.40 11.08 19.51
CA VAL A 64 17.56 11.41 18.09
C VAL A 64 17.85 10.11 17.31
N PRO A 65 17.24 9.88 16.15
CA PRO A 65 16.57 10.87 15.29
C PRO A 65 15.05 10.82 15.33
N PHE A 66 14.41 10.57 16.47
CA PHE A 66 12.96 10.50 16.50
C PHE A 66 12.34 11.87 16.82
N SER A 67 11.30 12.25 16.08
CA SER A 67 10.53 13.48 16.33
C SER A 67 10.06 13.56 17.78
N TRP A 68 10.07 14.75 18.39
CA TRP A 68 9.59 14.92 19.78
C TRP A 68 8.11 14.54 19.97
N ALA A 69 7.33 14.49 18.89
CA ALA A 69 5.94 14.02 18.92
C ALA A 69 5.83 12.49 18.95
N SER A 70 6.85 11.76 18.48
CA SER A 70 6.83 10.30 18.37
C SER A 70 7.10 9.61 19.72
N PRO A 71 6.48 8.44 19.99
CA PRO A 71 6.78 7.63 21.16
C PRO A 71 8.27 7.24 21.30
N LEU A 72 8.96 6.92 20.21
CA LEU A 72 10.37 6.47 20.24
C LEU A 72 11.37 7.56 20.66
N SER A 73 10.98 8.84 20.59
CA SER A 73 11.82 9.94 21.07
C SER A 73 12.00 9.93 22.59
N GLY A 74 11.11 9.27 23.33
CA GLY A 74 11.02 9.36 24.79
C GLY A 74 10.29 10.61 25.29
N ILE A 75 9.96 11.56 24.40
CA ILE A 75 9.14 12.74 24.73
C ILE A 75 7.67 12.45 24.45
N GLY A 76 7.32 12.08 23.21
CA GLY A 76 5.96 11.66 22.84
C GLY A 76 4.89 12.75 23.04
N ARG A 77 5.25 14.03 22.87
CA ARG A 77 4.32 15.15 23.06
C ARG A 77 4.13 15.92 21.76
N ASN A 78 2.89 16.04 21.30
CA ASN A 78 2.58 16.67 20.01
C ASN A 78 2.22 18.17 20.13
N GLU A 79 2.94 18.94 20.95
CA GLU A 79 2.78 20.40 20.96
C GLU A 79 3.68 21.08 19.93
N LYS A 80 3.14 22.14 19.33
CA LYS A 80 3.88 23.12 18.53
C LYS A 80 4.82 23.91 19.43
N GLY A 81 5.99 24.27 18.92
CA GLY A 81 6.97 24.93 19.76
C GLY A 81 8.38 24.98 19.21
N ILE A 82 9.28 25.29 20.12
CA ILE A 82 10.72 25.35 19.88
C ILE A 82 11.37 24.24 20.71
N GLY A 83 11.92 23.24 20.04
CA GLY A 83 12.76 22.21 20.63
C GLY A 83 14.23 22.64 20.66
N TRP A 84 14.80 22.75 21.84
CA TRP A 84 16.23 22.95 22.04
C TRP A 84 16.92 21.62 22.32
N TYR A 85 17.93 21.29 21.54
CA TYR A 85 18.74 20.08 21.65
C TYR A 85 20.17 20.46 22.02
N ARG A 86 20.80 19.68 22.89
CA ARG A 86 22.21 19.82 23.23
C ARG A 86 22.89 18.47 23.32
N ARG A 87 24.04 18.35 22.67
CA ARG A 87 24.92 17.19 22.81
C ARG A 87 26.37 17.59 22.93
N SER A 88 27.09 16.83 23.74
CA SER A 88 28.52 16.98 23.96
C SER A 88 29.25 15.81 23.32
N MET A 89 30.33 16.07 22.60
CA MET A 89 31.13 15.02 21.98
C MET A 89 32.55 15.45 21.64
N ASN A 90 33.44 14.45 21.60
CA ASN A 90 34.79 14.61 21.10
C ASN A 90 34.96 13.73 19.87
N TRP A 91 35.45 14.33 18.78
CA TRP A 91 35.79 13.61 17.57
C TRP A 91 36.99 14.26 16.90
N LYS A 92 37.97 13.43 16.56
CA LYS A 92 39.14 13.81 15.80
C LYS A 92 39.17 13.00 14.50
N PRO A 93 39.08 13.67 13.33
CA PRO A 93 39.38 13.04 12.06
C PRO A 93 40.74 12.32 12.09
N ARG A 94 40.81 11.14 11.46
CA ARG A 94 42.05 10.39 11.23
C ARG A 94 43.01 11.16 10.33
N VAL A 95 42.49 11.89 9.34
CA VAL A 95 43.29 12.71 8.44
C VAL A 95 43.42 14.12 9.04
N GLU A 96 44.66 14.52 9.32
CA GLU A 96 44.96 15.87 9.81
C GLU A 96 44.53 16.93 8.77
N ASP A 97 44.16 18.11 9.25
CA ASP A 97 43.71 19.25 8.42
C ASP A 97 42.47 18.95 7.54
N SER A 98 41.65 17.95 7.89
CA SER A 98 40.35 17.70 7.25
C SER A 98 39.35 18.83 7.54
N ARG A 99 38.47 19.09 6.57
CA ARG A 99 37.24 19.87 6.78
C ARG A 99 36.21 19.00 7.47
N ILE A 100 35.50 19.56 8.44
CA ILE A 100 34.50 18.87 9.26
C ILE A 100 33.13 19.46 8.94
N PHE A 101 32.21 18.60 8.51
CA PHE A 101 30.84 18.97 8.21
C PHE A 101 29.90 18.34 9.24
N LEU A 102 29.03 19.16 9.83
CA LEU A 102 27.88 18.68 10.59
C LEU A 102 26.68 18.57 9.64
N ARG A 103 26.11 17.37 9.54
CA ARG A 103 25.06 17.03 8.57
C ARG A 103 23.80 16.57 9.27
N PHE A 104 22.67 16.96 8.72
CA PHE A 104 21.32 16.60 9.17
C PHE A 104 20.57 15.95 8.02
N GLY A 105 19.97 14.79 8.26
CA GLY A 105 19.11 14.13 7.28
C GLY A 105 17.90 15.00 6.95
N ALA A 106 17.24 15.50 8.00
CA ALA A 106 16.11 16.43 7.96
C ALA A 106 15.81 16.95 9.38
N VAL A 107 15.31 18.19 9.49
CA VAL A 107 14.83 18.80 10.74
C VAL A 107 13.56 19.59 10.46
N ASP A 108 12.46 19.25 11.11
CA ASP A 108 11.20 19.99 10.94
C ASP A 108 11.04 21.09 12.02
N TYR A 109 10.83 22.36 11.72
CA TYR A 109 10.81 22.96 10.38
C TYR A 109 11.91 23.99 10.18
N ALA A 110 12.02 24.99 11.06
CA ALA A 110 13.10 25.98 11.02
C ALA A 110 14.18 25.59 12.03
N CYS A 111 15.45 25.57 11.60
CA CYS A 111 16.57 25.08 12.38
C CYS A 111 17.68 26.12 12.47
N GLU A 112 18.23 26.35 13.66
CA GLU A 112 19.46 27.12 13.91
C GLU A 112 20.46 26.26 14.70
N VAL A 113 21.75 26.38 14.38
CA VAL A 113 22.79 25.53 14.97
C VAL A 113 23.95 26.35 15.53
N TRP A 114 24.42 25.95 16.71
CA TRP A 114 25.62 26.49 17.35
C TRP A 114 26.60 25.38 17.71
N ILE A 115 27.89 25.67 17.53
CA ILE A 115 29.01 24.83 17.98
C ILE A 115 29.86 25.66 18.92
N ASN A 116 30.06 25.18 20.14
CA ASN A 116 30.87 25.86 21.17
C ASN A 116 30.45 27.34 21.37
N GLY A 117 29.14 27.59 21.36
CA GLY A 117 28.54 28.93 21.49
C GLY A 117 28.60 29.79 20.22
N THR A 118 29.24 29.34 19.14
CA THR A 118 29.31 30.06 17.86
C THR A 118 28.19 29.61 16.94
N HIS A 119 27.38 30.53 16.43
CA HIS A 119 26.34 30.24 15.44
C HIS A 119 26.97 29.84 14.10
N VAL A 120 26.65 28.64 13.60
CA VAL A 120 27.25 28.09 12.37
C VAL A 120 26.33 28.16 11.17
N GLY A 121 25.01 28.27 11.36
CA GLY A 121 24.06 28.41 10.27
C GLY A 121 22.62 28.09 10.66
N ALA A 122 21.73 28.27 9.68
CA ALA A 122 20.31 28.01 9.79
C ALA A 122 19.79 27.31 8.51
N HIS A 123 18.72 26.53 8.65
CA HIS A 123 18.01 25.85 7.56
C HIS A 123 16.50 25.95 7.78
N GLN A 124 15.73 25.89 6.71
CA GLN A 124 14.28 25.89 6.74
C GLN A 124 13.75 24.90 5.70
N GLY A 125 12.99 23.91 6.15
CA GLY A 125 12.47 22.81 5.32
C GLY A 125 12.44 21.52 6.13
N GLY A 126 11.33 20.77 6.08
CA GLY A 126 11.11 19.59 6.91
C GLY A 126 11.70 18.29 6.38
N TYR A 127 12.12 18.22 5.12
CA TYR A 127 12.42 16.96 4.42
C TYR A 127 13.77 16.91 3.71
N GLY A 128 14.37 18.07 3.43
CA GLY A 128 15.66 18.19 2.75
C GLY A 128 16.87 17.90 3.67
N THR A 129 17.95 17.40 3.06
CA THR A 129 19.23 17.17 3.74
C THR A 129 20.14 18.39 3.60
N PHE A 130 20.72 18.85 4.71
CA PHE A 130 21.60 20.01 4.74
C PHE A 130 22.85 19.80 5.59
N GLU A 131 23.85 20.67 5.41
CA GLU A 131 25.13 20.59 6.11
C GLU A 131 25.74 21.96 6.41
N PHE A 132 26.57 22.02 7.46
CA PHE A 132 27.37 23.18 7.81
C PHE A 132 28.84 22.79 7.91
N ASP A 133 29.73 23.59 7.32
CA ASP A 133 31.17 23.49 7.57
C ASP A 133 31.46 24.08 8.96
N VAL A 134 31.87 23.21 9.88
CA VAL A 134 32.17 23.56 11.27
C VAL A 134 33.67 23.52 11.57
N THR A 135 34.52 23.39 10.55
CA THR A 135 35.98 23.21 10.68
C THR A 135 36.63 24.29 11.55
N SER A 136 36.23 25.55 11.38
CA SER A 136 36.86 26.69 12.07
C SER A 136 36.50 26.80 13.56
N VAL A 137 35.44 26.12 14.00
CA VAL A 137 34.90 26.18 15.38
C VAL A 137 35.01 24.84 16.11
N TRP A 138 35.28 23.75 15.39
CA TRP A 138 35.44 22.42 15.96
C TRP A 138 36.82 22.24 16.60
N MET A 139 36.84 21.83 17.86
CA MET A 139 38.06 21.56 18.61
C MET A 139 38.38 20.06 18.54
N THR A 140 39.41 19.68 17.78
CA THR A 140 39.78 18.27 17.55
C THR A 140 40.41 17.57 18.76
N GLU A 141 40.95 18.33 19.71
CA GLU A 141 41.61 17.80 20.92
C GLU A 141 40.79 18.09 22.21
N ALA A 142 39.55 18.56 22.07
CA ALA A 142 38.69 18.91 23.18
C ALA A 142 37.25 18.46 22.95
N GLU A 143 36.45 18.55 24.02
CA GLU A 143 35.02 18.33 23.94
C GLU A 143 34.34 19.49 23.22
N ASN A 144 33.41 19.18 22.31
CA ASN A 144 32.60 20.14 21.57
C ASN A 144 31.15 20.05 22.02
N ILE A 145 30.49 21.21 22.12
CA ILE A 145 29.07 21.31 22.46
C ILE A 145 28.31 21.72 21.20
N ILE A 146 27.37 20.88 20.80
CA ILE A 146 26.41 21.13 19.72
C ILE A 146 25.09 21.56 20.35
N VAL A 147 24.55 22.69 19.91
CA VAL A 147 23.21 23.15 20.26
C VAL A 147 22.40 23.34 18.99
N VAL A 148 21.19 22.79 18.97
CA VAL A 148 20.24 22.94 17.85
C VAL A 148 18.95 23.52 18.40
N ARG A 149 18.41 24.51 17.70
CA ARG A 149 17.08 25.07 17.93
C ARG A 149 16.22 24.69 16.74
N ALA A 150 15.21 23.84 16.95
CA ALA A 150 14.23 23.49 15.93
C ALA A 150 12.88 24.10 16.30
N GLU A 151 12.25 24.82 15.37
CA GLU A 151 11.01 25.54 15.55
C GLU A 151 9.96 25.04 14.56
N ASP A 152 8.79 24.65 15.08
CA ASP A 152 7.64 24.29 14.27
C ASP A 152 6.33 24.80 14.90
N TRP A 153 5.65 25.68 14.17
CA TRP A 153 4.36 26.30 14.52
C TRP A 153 3.20 25.91 13.58
N ASP A 154 3.41 24.93 12.69
CA ASP A 154 2.45 24.53 11.66
C ASP A 154 1.97 25.70 10.80
N HIS A 155 2.92 26.55 10.37
CA HIS A 155 2.54 27.65 9.51
C HIS A 155 1.95 27.13 8.20
N ASN A 156 0.89 27.80 7.73
CA ASN A 156 0.14 27.37 6.55
C ASN A 156 0.95 27.35 5.24
N TYR A 157 2.11 28.00 5.20
CA TYR A 157 3.02 28.03 4.06
C TYR A 157 4.02 26.85 4.04
N GLN A 158 4.13 26.10 5.15
CA GLN A 158 5.03 24.95 5.23
C GLN A 158 4.52 23.81 4.37
N ALA A 159 5.41 23.19 3.59
CA ALA A 159 5.11 21.91 2.97
C ALA A 159 5.10 20.84 4.08
N ARG A 160 3.90 20.39 4.45
CA ARG A 160 3.68 19.43 5.56
C ARG A 160 3.18 18.08 5.07
N GLY A 161 2.74 17.98 3.81
CA GLY A 161 2.11 16.75 3.31
C GLY A 161 0.95 16.29 4.21
N LYS A 162 0.84 14.98 4.45
CA LYS A 162 -0.17 14.35 5.32
C LYS A 162 0.30 14.14 6.77
N GLN A 163 1.14 15.04 7.30
CA GLN A 163 1.45 15.07 8.73
C GLN A 163 0.13 15.18 9.53
N GLY A 164 -0.19 14.10 10.23
CA GLY A 164 -1.50 13.84 10.79
C GLY A 164 -1.60 12.43 11.34
N TYR A 165 -1.18 11.41 10.58
CA TYR A 165 -0.97 10.05 11.14
C TYR A 165 0.13 10.02 12.21
N GLY A 166 1.12 10.89 12.04
CA GLY A 166 2.14 11.22 13.02
C GLY A 166 2.88 12.48 12.59
N GLU A 167 3.17 13.37 13.53
CA GLU A 167 3.87 14.63 13.25
C GLU A 167 5.39 14.43 13.31
N ILE A 168 6.16 15.11 12.44
CA ILE A 168 7.62 14.92 12.30
C ILE A 168 8.45 16.08 12.86
N ARG A 169 7.97 16.69 13.93
CA ARG A 169 8.58 17.87 14.54
C ARG A 169 10.01 17.64 15.05
N GLY A 170 10.92 18.55 14.75
CA GLY A 170 12.30 18.56 15.21
C GLY A 170 13.24 17.67 14.40
N ILE A 171 14.29 17.18 15.05
CA ILE A 171 15.25 16.29 14.39
C ILE A 171 14.61 14.90 14.24
N TRP A 172 14.08 14.60 13.04
CA TRP A 172 13.37 13.33 12.75
C TRP A 172 14.14 12.39 11.80
N GLN A 173 15.33 12.81 11.32
CA GLN A 173 16.27 11.96 10.58
C GLN A 173 17.69 12.05 11.16
N PRO A 174 18.59 11.09 10.84
CA PRO A 174 19.91 11.01 11.45
C PRO A 174 20.74 12.30 11.42
N VAL A 175 21.60 12.46 12.42
CA VAL A 175 22.58 13.55 12.51
C VAL A 175 23.98 12.94 12.56
N TRP A 176 24.92 13.45 11.77
CA TRP A 176 26.29 12.91 11.74
C TRP A 176 27.35 13.98 11.45
N LEU A 177 28.59 13.70 11.85
CA LEU A 177 29.77 14.43 11.38
C LEU A 177 30.41 13.68 10.22
N GLU A 178 30.97 14.40 9.26
CA GLU A 178 31.71 13.85 8.13
C GLU A 178 32.97 14.67 7.89
N ALA A 179 34.11 14.00 7.73
CA ALA A 179 35.37 14.64 7.41
C ALA A 179 35.64 14.52 5.91
N ARG A 180 36.16 15.59 5.32
CA ARG A 180 36.52 15.66 3.90
C ARG A 180 37.88 16.33 3.75
N PRO A 181 38.68 15.97 2.73
CA PRO A 181 39.87 16.74 2.39
C PRO A 181 39.50 18.18 1.96
N GLN A 182 40.51 19.05 1.89
CA GLN A 182 40.33 20.45 1.50
C GLN A 182 39.83 20.62 0.06
N THR A 183 40.11 19.65 -0.80
CA THR A 183 39.52 19.54 -2.15
C THR A 183 38.71 18.26 -2.23
N TYR A 184 37.39 18.38 -2.40
CA TYR A 184 36.46 17.26 -2.28
C TYR A 184 35.33 17.34 -3.31
N VAL A 185 34.70 16.20 -3.57
CA VAL A 185 33.52 16.11 -4.42
C VAL A 185 32.28 16.44 -3.60
N GLN A 186 31.58 17.52 -3.96
CA GLN A 186 30.34 17.91 -3.27
C GLN A 186 29.19 16.97 -3.65
N HIS A 187 28.98 16.75 -4.95
CA HIS A 187 28.02 15.79 -5.48
C HIS A 187 28.42 15.34 -6.90
N ALA A 188 27.85 14.23 -7.36
CA ALA A 188 27.90 13.84 -8.76
C ALA A 188 26.56 13.25 -9.23
N LYS A 189 26.14 13.58 -10.46
CA LYS A 189 24.92 13.08 -11.09
C LYS A 189 25.28 12.08 -12.20
N PHE A 190 24.79 10.85 -12.07
CA PHE A 190 24.96 9.79 -13.06
C PHE A 190 23.84 9.84 -14.10
N HIS A 191 24.18 10.02 -15.36
CA HIS A 191 23.26 9.88 -16.48
C HIS A 191 23.61 8.60 -17.24
N THR A 192 22.64 7.70 -17.34
CA THR A 192 22.84 6.38 -17.95
C THR A 192 22.00 6.22 -19.21
N SER A 193 22.51 5.44 -20.15
CA SER A 193 21.81 5.00 -21.35
C SER A 193 21.89 3.47 -21.44
N ILE A 194 20.84 2.84 -21.98
CA ILE A 194 20.75 1.37 -22.08
C ILE A 194 21.80 0.76 -23.02
N ASP A 195 22.46 1.57 -23.85
CA ASP A 195 23.61 1.16 -24.68
C ASP A 195 24.95 1.17 -23.91
N GLY A 196 24.92 1.47 -22.61
CA GLY A 196 26.07 1.42 -21.71
C GLY A 196 26.83 2.74 -21.60
N GLN A 197 26.40 3.82 -22.27
CA GLN A 197 27.00 5.13 -22.12
C GLN A 197 26.65 5.74 -20.76
N ILE A 198 27.67 6.11 -19.99
CA ILE A 198 27.53 6.77 -18.69
C ILE A 198 28.19 8.15 -18.77
N SER A 199 27.43 9.19 -18.46
CA SER A 199 27.93 10.56 -18.28
C SER A 199 27.82 10.94 -16.82
N LEU A 200 28.90 11.47 -16.26
CA LEU A 200 28.98 11.96 -14.89
C LEU A 200 29.16 13.47 -14.91
N MET A 201 28.25 14.18 -14.26
CA MET A 201 28.39 15.61 -13.97
C MET A 201 28.75 15.76 -12.50
N THR A 202 29.88 16.40 -12.21
CA THR A 202 30.45 16.42 -10.86
C THR A 202 30.74 17.84 -10.42
N ARG A 203 30.30 18.18 -9.22
CA ARG A 203 30.62 19.44 -8.56
C ARG A 203 31.73 19.22 -7.55
N ILE A 204 32.85 19.90 -7.75
CA ILE A 204 34.07 19.79 -6.92
C ILE A 204 34.31 21.13 -6.24
N VAL A 205 34.58 21.10 -4.93
CA VAL A 205 35.03 22.27 -4.18
C VAL A 205 36.53 22.13 -3.94
N ALA A 206 37.30 23.10 -4.42
CA ALA A 206 38.76 23.11 -4.30
C ALA A 206 39.22 24.30 -3.45
N GLN A 207 40.11 24.02 -2.49
CA GLN A 207 40.71 25.05 -1.63
C GLN A 207 41.73 25.93 -2.35
N GLU A 208 42.40 25.39 -3.38
CA GLU A 208 43.34 26.13 -4.21
C GLU A 208 43.28 25.63 -5.66
N ALA A 209 43.80 26.41 -6.59
CA ALA A 209 43.89 25.99 -7.98
C ALA A 209 44.96 24.89 -8.18
N GLY A 210 44.65 23.88 -8.97
CA GLY A 210 45.59 22.78 -9.25
C GLY A 210 44.97 21.62 -10.01
N ALA A 211 45.82 20.71 -10.45
CA ALA A 211 45.40 19.48 -11.11
C ALA A 211 44.79 18.50 -10.09
N ALA A 212 43.62 17.94 -10.42
CA ALA A 212 42.99 16.87 -9.66
C ALA A 212 42.60 15.72 -10.60
N THR A 213 42.75 14.49 -10.11
CA THR A 213 42.43 13.27 -10.86
C THR A 213 41.21 12.60 -10.24
N LEU A 214 40.12 12.49 -10.98
CA LEU A 214 38.92 11.75 -10.60
C LEU A 214 39.03 10.33 -11.16
N ARG A 215 39.12 9.34 -10.27
CA ARG A 215 39.12 7.91 -10.58
C ARG A 215 37.78 7.29 -10.18
N LEU A 216 37.26 6.41 -11.03
CA LEU A 216 36.02 5.68 -10.80
C LEU A 216 36.32 4.19 -10.91
N SER A 217 35.83 3.41 -9.95
CA SER A 217 36.02 1.97 -9.89
C SER A 217 34.70 1.31 -9.51
N PHE A 218 34.12 0.49 -10.41
CA PHE A 218 32.83 -0.15 -10.19
C PHE A 218 32.81 -1.63 -10.60
N GLY A 219 31.90 -2.40 -9.98
CA GLY A 219 31.65 -3.81 -10.30
C GLY A 219 32.87 -4.69 -10.07
N ASP A 220 33.41 -4.67 -8.85
CA ASP A 220 34.64 -5.40 -8.48
C ASP A 220 35.84 -5.05 -9.39
N CYS A 221 36.01 -3.75 -9.67
CA CYS A 221 37.02 -3.19 -10.57
C CYS A 221 36.88 -3.58 -12.05
N ALA A 222 35.76 -4.17 -12.48
CA ALA A 222 35.50 -4.46 -13.89
C ALA A 222 35.40 -3.18 -14.74
N ILE A 223 34.94 -2.09 -14.14
CA ILE A 223 34.86 -0.77 -14.76
C ILE A 223 35.89 0.13 -14.09
N GLN A 224 36.77 0.73 -14.89
CA GLN A 224 37.74 1.72 -14.44
C GLN A 224 37.67 2.93 -15.37
N HIS A 225 37.60 4.13 -14.79
CA HIS A 225 37.68 5.38 -15.54
C HIS A 225 38.53 6.40 -14.79
N GLU A 226 39.32 7.18 -15.53
CA GLU A 226 40.16 8.24 -14.97
C GLU A 226 40.03 9.50 -15.81
N ALA A 227 39.84 10.64 -15.16
CA ALA A 227 39.84 11.96 -15.79
C ALA A 227 40.66 12.95 -14.95
N VAL A 228 41.46 13.78 -15.62
CA VAL A 228 42.26 14.84 -15.00
C VAL A 228 41.63 16.18 -15.33
N PHE A 229 41.45 17.02 -14.31
CA PHE A 229 40.89 18.36 -14.42
C PHE A 229 41.85 19.39 -13.83
N GLU A 230 41.91 20.56 -14.45
CA GLU A 230 42.55 21.75 -13.89
C GLU A 230 41.47 22.54 -13.13
N LEU A 231 41.54 22.51 -11.80
CA LEU A 231 40.56 23.17 -10.94
C LEU A 231 40.98 24.61 -10.63
N THR A 232 40.00 25.48 -10.47
CA THR A 232 40.17 26.81 -9.85
C THR A 232 39.76 26.76 -8.39
N GLU A 233 40.30 27.68 -7.56
CA GLU A 233 39.82 27.86 -6.19
C GLU A 233 38.30 28.10 -6.18
N GLY A 234 37.59 27.42 -5.27
CA GLY A 234 36.14 27.47 -5.16
C GLY A 234 35.42 26.31 -5.85
N VAL A 235 34.24 26.60 -6.40
CA VAL A 235 33.35 25.59 -7.00
C VAL A 235 33.71 25.36 -8.47
N ASN A 236 33.82 24.10 -8.86
CA ASN A 236 34.10 23.65 -10.21
C ASN A 236 33.03 22.65 -10.66
N GLU A 237 32.43 22.89 -11.83
CA GLU A 237 31.52 21.94 -12.48
C GLU A 237 32.28 21.23 -13.60
N VAL A 238 32.48 19.92 -13.46
CA VAL A 238 33.23 19.10 -14.42
C VAL A 238 32.36 17.99 -14.99
N LYS A 239 32.70 17.54 -16.20
CA LYS A 239 31.99 16.46 -16.90
C LYS A 239 32.96 15.43 -17.42
N THR A 240 32.61 14.16 -17.26
CA THR A 240 33.34 13.03 -17.83
C THR A 240 32.36 11.90 -18.17
N GLY A 241 32.79 10.91 -18.94
CA GLY A 241 31.98 9.73 -19.21
C GLY A 241 32.81 8.52 -19.58
N PHE A 242 32.19 7.35 -19.45
CA PHE A 242 32.76 6.04 -19.78
C PHE A 242 31.68 5.14 -20.38
N VAL A 243 32.08 3.99 -20.93
CA VAL A 243 31.15 3.04 -21.55
C VAL A 243 31.26 1.69 -20.85
N VAL A 244 30.14 1.17 -20.38
CA VAL A 244 30.01 -0.20 -19.90
C VAL A 244 29.71 -1.11 -21.08
N GLN A 245 30.61 -2.05 -21.38
CA GLN A 245 30.37 -3.04 -22.42
C GLN A 245 29.36 -4.08 -21.92
N ASP A 246 28.41 -4.47 -22.78
CA ASP A 246 27.34 -5.43 -22.47
C ASP A 246 26.62 -5.13 -21.14
N PRO A 247 26.04 -3.92 -20.99
CA PRO A 247 25.51 -3.46 -19.72
C PRO A 247 24.39 -4.36 -19.21
N GLN A 248 24.51 -4.80 -17.96
CA GLN A 248 23.38 -5.31 -17.19
C GLN A 248 22.49 -4.15 -16.78
N LEU A 249 21.22 -4.21 -17.17
CA LEU A 249 20.24 -3.16 -16.91
C LEU A 249 19.54 -3.38 -15.56
N TRP A 250 19.21 -2.27 -14.90
CA TRP A 250 18.39 -2.28 -13.70
C TRP A 250 16.90 -2.35 -14.08
N SER A 251 16.16 -3.23 -13.40
CA SER A 251 14.70 -3.28 -13.40
C SER A 251 14.21 -3.87 -12.06
N PRO A 252 12.91 -3.81 -11.73
CA PRO A 252 12.36 -4.52 -10.58
C PRO A 252 12.69 -6.02 -10.56
N GLU A 253 12.71 -6.68 -11.71
CA GLU A 253 13.00 -8.11 -11.85
C GLU A 253 14.50 -8.41 -11.77
N THR A 254 15.34 -7.51 -12.31
CA THR A 254 16.79 -7.61 -12.29
C THR A 254 17.41 -6.31 -11.75
N PRO A 255 17.41 -6.09 -10.42
CA PRO A 255 17.87 -4.84 -9.81
C PRO A 255 19.40 -4.75 -9.77
N HIS A 256 20.05 -4.82 -10.93
CA HIS A 256 21.49 -4.80 -11.02
C HIS A 256 22.05 -3.40 -10.72
N LEU A 257 22.94 -3.34 -9.73
CA LEU A 257 23.62 -2.12 -9.32
C LEU A 257 25.13 -2.28 -9.48
N TYR A 258 25.76 -1.29 -10.08
CA TYR A 258 27.21 -1.19 -10.19
C TYR A 258 27.72 -0.50 -8.92
N GLU A 259 28.03 -1.30 -7.90
CA GLU A 259 28.63 -0.81 -6.65
C GLU A 259 30.12 -0.51 -6.84
N GLY A 260 30.62 0.51 -6.14
CA GLY A 260 32.00 0.91 -6.25
C GLY A 260 32.31 2.24 -5.57
N GLU A 261 33.29 2.96 -6.10
CA GLU A 261 33.77 4.20 -5.53
C GLU A 261 34.19 5.25 -6.56
N LEU A 262 34.09 6.52 -6.15
CA LEU A 262 34.74 7.66 -6.77
C LEU A 262 35.88 8.11 -5.86
N CYS A 263 37.06 8.30 -6.43
CA CYS A 263 38.23 8.81 -5.72
C CYS A 263 38.74 10.08 -6.42
N LEU A 264 38.65 11.23 -5.75
CA LEU A 264 39.28 12.48 -6.23
C LEU A 264 40.63 12.65 -5.55
N ALA A 265 41.72 12.49 -6.31
CA ALA A 265 43.08 12.71 -5.84
C ALA A 265 43.57 14.12 -6.24
N GLY A 266 44.01 14.93 -5.28
CA GLY A 266 44.55 16.27 -5.51
C GLY A 266 45.68 16.64 -4.55
N SER A 267 45.99 17.95 -4.45
CA SER A 267 47.07 18.46 -3.58
C SER A 267 46.88 18.16 -2.09
N PHE A 268 45.65 17.89 -1.65
CA PHE A 268 45.28 17.72 -0.24
C PHE A 268 44.82 16.29 0.11
N GLY A 269 45.28 15.30 -0.65
CA GLY A 269 44.94 13.89 -0.44
C GLY A 269 43.83 13.38 -1.36
N GLU A 270 43.18 12.31 -0.93
CA GLU A 270 42.13 11.61 -1.69
C GLU A 270 40.77 11.74 -0.98
N ASP A 271 39.74 12.17 -1.72
CA ASP A 271 38.34 12.07 -1.31
C ASP A 271 37.74 10.80 -1.91
N VAL A 272 37.41 9.81 -1.06
CA VAL A 272 36.86 8.52 -1.49
C VAL A 272 35.40 8.41 -1.07
N ILE A 273 34.52 8.24 -2.06
CA ILE A 273 33.08 8.11 -1.90
C ILE A 273 32.65 6.73 -2.42
N HIS A 274 32.10 5.91 -1.54
CA HIS A 274 31.41 4.68 -1.92
C HIS A 274 29.99 5.02 -2.40
N THR A 275 29.61 4.49 -3.54
CA THR A 275 28.30 4.73 -4.17
C THR A 275 27.95 3.58 -5.10
N TYR A 276 26.82 3.71 -5.79
CA TYR A 276 26.41 2.82 -6.86
C TYR A 276 25.60 3.60 -7.89
N PHE A 277 25.42 2.99 -9.07
CA PHE A 277 24.42 3.43 -10.05
C PHE A 277 23.74 2.21 -10.67
N GLY A 278 22.52 2.40 -11.18
CA GLY A 278 21.81 1.41 -11.99
C GLY A 278 21.66 1.93 -13.42
N ILE A 279 21.95 1.11 -14.44
CA ILE A 279 21.75 1.50 -15.84
C ILE A 279 20.31 1.20 -16.22
N ARG A 280 19.52 2.24 -16.45
CA ARG A 280 18.12 2.10 -16.90
C ARG A 280 17.66 3.33 -17.67
N GLU A 281 16.63 3.17 -18.49
CA GLU A 281 15.94 4.27 -19.14
C GLU A 281 14.43 4.21 -18.86
N ILE A 282 13.86 5.36 -18.48
CA ILE A 282 12.42 5.57 -18.37
C ILE A 282 11.96 6.43 -19.53
N GLY A 283 10.81 6.08 -20.12
CA GLY A 283 10.25 6.84 -21.21
C GLY A 283 8.79 6.50 -21.45
N THR A 284 8.28 6.98 -22.59
CA THR A 284 6.95 6.62 -23.08
C THR A 284 7.01 6.36 -24.58
N ALA A 285 6.35 5.30 -25.05
CA ALA A 285 6.35 4.95 -26.46
C ALA A 285 5.05 4.26 -26.89
N ARG A 286 4.80 4.27 -28.21
CA ARG A 286 3.69 3.56 -28.84
C ARG A 286 4.21 2.22 -29.38
N PHE A 287 3.39 1.17 -29.27
CA PHE A 287 3.76 -0.18 -29.69
C PHE A 287 2.70 -0.79 -30.59
N ASN A 288 3.12 -1.68 -31.50
CA ASN A 288 2.23 -2.49 -32.34
C ASN A 288 1.14 -1.69 -33.08
N GLY A 289 1.47 -0.47 -33.54
CA GLY A 289 0.55 0.40 -34.28
C GLY A 289 -0.54 1.07 -33.45
N ARG A 290 -0.49 0.98 -32.11
CA ARG A 290 -1.43 1.66 -31.21
C ARG A 290 -1.27 3.18 -31.26
N GLU A 291 -2.38 3.89 -31.09
CA GLU A 291 -2.40 5.36 -31.10
C GLU A 291 -2.03 5.98 -29.74
N HIS A 292 -2.12 5.22 -28.65
CA HIS A 292 -1.77 5.64 -27.30
C HIS A 292 -0.35 5.19 -26.93
N ARG A 293 0.25 5.91 -25.96
CA ARG A 293 1.55 5.57 -25.39
C ARG A 293 1.38 4.71 -24.14
N TRP A 294 2.39 3.89 -23.86
CA TRP A 294 2.63 3.30 -22.56
C TRP A 294 3.92 3.84 -21.96
N ILE A 295 4.03 3.74 -20.64
CA ILE A 295 5.30 3.92 -19.95
C ILE A 295 6.24 2.78 -20.34
N THR A 296 7.50 3.12 -20.53
CA THR A 296 8.55 2.16 -20.87
C THR A 296 9.67 2.16 -19.85
N LEU A 297 10.12 0.96 -19.50
CA LEU A 297 11.38 0.72 -18.80
C LEU A 297 12.31 -0.01 -19.76
N ASN A 298 13.51 0.54 -19.96
CA ASN A 298 14.53 -0.03 -20.85
C ASN A 298 14.02 -0.27 -22.28
N GLY A 299 13.24 0.68 -22.80
CA GLY A 299 12.67 0.64 -24.16
C GLY A 299 11.49 -0.33 -24.35
N LYS A 300 11.02 -0.99 -23.29
CA LYS A 300 9.90 -1.95 -23.33
C LYS A 300 8.71 -1.44 -22.51
N PRO A 301 7.46 -1.73 -22.89
CA PRO A 301 6.30 -1.41 -22.05
C PRO A 301 6.42 -2.06 -20.68
N VAL A 302 5.98 -1.36 -19.64
CA VAL A 302 5.83 -1.90 -18.30
C VAL A 302 4.41 -1.64 -17.82
N TYR A 303 3.79 -2.64 -17.20
CA TYR A 303 2.54 -2.45 -16.47
C TYR A 303 2.87 -2.21 -15.01
N LEU A 304 2.52 -1.03 -14.49
CA LEU A 304 2.85 -0.63 -13.13
C LEU A 304 1.79 -1.17 -12.16
N ASN A 305 2.17 -2.16 -11.36
CA ASN A 305 1.35 -2.70 -10.27
C ASN A 305 1.82 -2.03 -8.98
N GLY A 306 1.07 -1.00 -8.56
CA GLY A 306 1.46 -0.10 -7.49
C GLY A 306 0.66 -0.27 -6.21
N THR A 307 1.28 0.14 -5.11
CA THR A 307 0.62 0.41 -3.82
C THR A 307 0.93 1.83 -3.37
N LEU A 308 -0.02 2.44 -2.66
CA LEU A 308 0.21 3.67 -1.92
C LEU A 308 0.92 3.30 -0.61
N ASP A 309 1.97 4.03 -0.28
CA ASP A 309 2.66 3.90 1.00
C ASP A 309 2.62 5.23 1.75
N GLN A 310 1.85 5.26 2.85
CA GLN A 310 1.77 6.41 3.75
C GLN A 310 3.09 6.62 4.50
N SER A 311 4.01 5.65 4.47
CA SER A 311 5.33 5.67 5.11
C SER A 311 5.23 6.06 6.59
N TYR A 312 4.33 5.35 7.27
CA TYR A 312 3.97 5.53 8.66
C TYR A 312 4.36 4.31 9.49
N HIS A 313 5.00 4.57 10.63
CA HIS A 313 5.33 3.61 11.66
C HIS A 313 4.66 3.99 12.97
N GLN A 314 4.03 3.01 13.65
CA GLN A 314 3.19 3.27 14.83
C GLN A 314 3.91 4.02 15.97
N THR A 315 5.21 3.78 16.16
CA THR A 315 5.97 4.34 17.28
C THR A 315 7.01 5.40 16.86
N GLY A 316 7.38 5.43 15.58
CA GLY A 316 8.39 6.34 15.02
C GLY A 316 7.81 7.37 14.05
N TYR A 317 6.52 7.25 13.71
CA TYR A 317 5.83 8.01 12.69
C TYR A 317 6.56 7.89 11.35
N PHE A 318 7.17 8.93 10.80
CA PHE A 318 7.89 8.80 9.52
C PHE A 318 9.31 8.24 9.66
N THR A 319 9.79 8.02 10.89
CA THR A 319 11.13 7.48 11.17
C THR A 319 11.04 6.01 11.53
N TYR A 320 11.55 5.12 10.67
CA TYR A 320 11.61 3.70 10.96
C TYR A 320 12.63 3.42 12.08
N PRO A 321 12.29 2.59 13.09
CA PRO A 321 13.19 2.27 14.19
C PRO A 321 14.51 1.63 13.76
N THR A 322 14.49 0.80 12.70
CA THR A 322 15.66 0.05 12.21
C THR A 322 15.79 0.08 10.69
N ASP A 323 17.00 -0.19 10.19
CA ASP A 323 17.27 -0.37 8.75
C ASP A 323 16.58 -1.63 8.20
N GLU A 324 16.53 -2.68 9.02
CA GLU A 324 15.88 -3.94 8.69
C GLU A 324 14.38 -3.77 8.43
N GLU A 325 13.66 -2.96 9.20
CA GLU A 325 12.23 -2.73 8.96
C GLU A 325 11.96 -2.02 7.63
N MET A 326 12.81 -1.08 7.21
CA MET A 326 12.71 -0.45 5.88
C MET A 326 13.00 -1.46 4.77
N ARG A 327 14.02 -2.32 4.95
CA ARG A 327 14.30 -3.42 4.01
C ARG A 327 13.10 -4.38 3.90
N ASP A 328 12.57 -4.80 5.04
CA ASP A 328 11.54 -5.82 5.13
C ASP A 328 10.23 -5.31 4.53
N GLU A 329 9.94 -4.02 4.67
CA GLU A 329 8.82 -3.38 3.97
C GLU A 329 8.92 -3.49 2.43
N ILE A 330 10.08 -3.15 1.85
CA ILE A 330 10.31 -3.32 0.41
C ILE A 330 10.21 -4.80 0.01
N TYR A 331 10.71 -5.71 0.84
CA TYR A 331 10.59 -7.15 0.61
C TYR A 331 9.12 -7.62 0.61
N LEU A 332 8.30 -7.12 1.54
CA LEU A 332 6.87 -7.43 1.61
C LEU A 332 6.14 -6.95 0.35
N MET A 333 6.47 -5.77 -0.18
CA MET A 333 5.94 -5.32 -1.48
C MET A 333 6.31 -6.28 -2.61
N LYS A 334 7.57 -6.76 -2.66
CA LYS A 334 8.01 -7.79 -3.63
C LYS A 334 7.25 -9.10 -3.47
N ARG A 335 6.98 -9.53 -2.22
CA ARG A 335 6.22 -10.75 -1.92
C ARG A 335 4.80 -10.70 -2.51
N LEU A 336 4.19 -9.52 -2.54
CA LEU A 336 2.88 -9.30 -3.17
C LEU A 336 2.93 -9.35 -4.70
N GLY A 337 4.11 -9.35 -5.33
CA GLY A 337 4.27 -9.25 -6.77
C GLY A 337 4.19 -7.82 -7.31
N LEU A 338 4.20 -6.81 -6.43
CA LEU A 338 4.25 -5.40 -6.83
C LEU A 338 5.62 -5.10 -7.46
N ASN A 339 5.63 -4.18 -8.43
CA ASN A 339 6.85 -3.71 -9.09
C ASN A 339 7.12 -2.22 -8.84
N PHE A 340 6.25 -1.55 -8.10
CA PHE A 340 6.24 -0.12 -7.91
C PHE A 340 5.53 0.27 -6.58
N VAL A 341 6.00 1.33 -5.93
CA VAL A 341 5.34 2.01 -4.79
C VAL A 341 5.26 3.52 -5.02
N ARG A 342 4.10 4.12 -4.71
CA ARG A 342 3.94 5.58 -4.62
C ARG A 342 4.13 6.00 -3.17
N ILE A 343 5.17 6.78 -2.90
CA ILE A 343 5.45 7.32 -1.58
C ILE A 343 4.63 8.59 -1.43
N HIS A 344 3.63 8.52 -0.55
CA HIS A 344 2.51 9.44 -0.60
C HIS A 344 2.81 10.77 0.11
N ILE A 345 2.74 11.87 -0.64
CA ILE A 345 2.85 13.28 -0.20
C ILE A 345 4.01 13.59 0.75
N LYS A 346 5.12 12.85 0.62
CA LYS A 346 6.40 13.17 1.23
C LYS A 346 7.52 12.44 0.48
N PRO A 347 8.76 12.96 0.54
CA PRO A 347 9.94 12.21 0.16
C PRO A 347 10.35 11.24 1.27
N GLU A 348 11.10 10.21 0.90
CA GLU A 348 11.53 9.18 1.83
C GLU A 348 12.95 9.40 2.36
N GLU A 349 13.34 8.68 3.41
CA GLU A 349 14.75 8.63 3.79
C GLU A 349 15.55 7.91 2.69
N PRO A 350 16.73 8.43 2.27
CA PRO A 350 17.55 7.79 1.23
C PRO A 350 17.91 6.33 1.49
N ARG A 351 17.88 5.93 2.77
CA ARG A 351 18.11 4.54 3.19
C ARG A 351 16.99 3.58 2.75
N LYS A 352 15.73 4.01 2.76
CA LYS A 352 14.62 3.20 2.21
C LYS A 352 14.66 3.19 0.68
N LEU A 353 15.01 4.31 0.03
CA LEU A 353 15.24 4.36 -1.41
C LEU A 353 16.38 3.43 -1.86
N TYR A 354 17.46 3.32 -1.07
CA TYR A 354 18.50 2.32 -1.28
C TYR A 354 17.97 0.89 -1.27
N TRP A 355 17.05 0.56 -0.36
CA TRP A 355 16.44 -0.78 -0.35
C TRP A 355 15.53 -1.00 -1.56
N ALA A 356 14.80 0.03 -2.02
CA ALA A 356 14.05 -0.03 -3.27
C ALA A 356 14.96 -0.28 -4.48
N ASP A 357 16.13 0.36 -4.53
CA ASP A 357 17.14 0.13 -5.56
C ASP A 357 17.71 -1.28 -5.52
N LYS A 358 18.05 -1.78 -4.33
CA LYS A 358 18.70 -3.09 -4.10
C LYS A 358 17.76 -4.26 -4.35
N LEU A 359 16.53 -4.17 -3.87
CA LEU A 359 15.53 -5.26 -3.94
C LEU A 359 14.67 -5.17 -5.21
N GLY A 360 14.68 -4.03 -5.90
CA GLY A 360 14.02 -3.84 -7.18
C GLY A 360 12.54 -3.52 -7.07
N ILE A 361 12.24 -2.29 -6.64
CA ILE A 361 10.92 -1.67 -6.71
C ILE A 361 11.08 -0.29 -7.34
N LEU A 362 10.21 0.06 -8.29
CA LEU A 362 10.13 1.42 -8.81
C LEU A 362 9.47 2.36 -7.78
N VAL A 363 9.87 3.62 -7.75
CA VAL A 363 9.34 4.64 -6.84
C VAL A 363 8.74 5.80 -7.63
N MET A 364 7.50 6.16 -7.30
CA MET A 364 6.89 7.45 -7.64
C MET A 364 6.93 8.26 -6.35
N GLU A 365 7.71 9.34 -6.37
CA GLU A 365 7.99 10.13 -5.16
C GLU A 365 7.24 11.45 -5.22
N ASP A 366 6.42 11.68 -4.20
CA ASP A 366 5.63 12.89 -4.07
C ASP A 366 6.37 13.97 -3.29
N MET A 367 6.30 15.21 -3.79
CA MET A 367 6.61 16.37 -2.96
C MET A 367 5.49 16.63 -1.94
N PRO A 368 5.82 17.08 -0.70
CA PRO A 368 4.82 17.42 0.28
C PRO A 368 4.09 18.71 -0.13
N CYS A 369 2.77 18.69 0.00
CA CYS A 369 1.94 19.87 -0.22
C CYS A 369 1.89 20.75 1.06
N PHE A 370 1.54 22.02 0.88
CA PHE A 370 1.18 22.93 1.97
C PHE A 370 -0.34 23.12 2.03
N TRP A 371 -0.85 23.65 3.14
CA TRP A 371 -2.31 23.71 3.40
C TRP A 371 -2.91 25.12 3.28
N GLY A 372 -2.06 26.15 3.21
CA GLY A 372 -2.47 27.55 3.01
C GLY A 372 -2.63 27.96 1.55
N ASN A 373 -2.91 29.25 1.32
CA ASN A 373 -2.95 29.82 -0.03
C ASN A 373 -1.57 29.74 -0.71
N PRO A 374 -1.50 29.55 -2.04
CA PRO A 374 -0.26 29.50 -2.83
C PRO A 374 0.37 30.89 -3.02
N ASN A 375 0.69 31.57 -1.92
CA ASN A 375 1.34 32.88 -1.89
C ASN A 375 2.86 32.75 -2.06
N GLU A 376 3.56 33.89 -2.13
CA GLU A 376 5.02 33.93 -2.34
C GLU A 376 5.80 33.12 -1.29
N SER A 377 5.42 33.18 -0.01
CA SER A 377 6.10 32.44 1.07
C SER A 377 5.91 30.93 0.96
N ALA A 378 4.71 30.47 0.59
CA ALA A 378 4.43 29.05 0.38
C ALA A 378 5.18 28.51 -0.84
N ARG A 379 5.17 29.25 -1.95
CA ARG A 379 5.91 28.89 -3.16
C ARG A 379 7.42 28.82 -2.90
N ALA A 380 7.98 29.83 -2.24
CA ALA A 380 9.42 29.85 -1.94
C ALA A 380 9.85 28.70 -1.02
N SER A 381 9.04 28.38 0.00
CA SER A 381 9.30 27.24 0.89
C SER A 381 9.26 25.92 0.14
N TYR A 382 8.19 25.69 -0.63
CA TYR A 382 8.01 24.49 -1.43
C TYR A 382 9.12 24.32 -2.48
N GLU A 383 9.49 25.38 -3.21
CA GLU A 383 10.48 25.32 -4.28
C GLU A 383 11.90 25.04 -3.77
N GLY A 384 12.27 25.61 -2.62
CA GLY A 384 13.55 25.32 -1.99
C GLY A 384 13.67 23.85 -1.59
N GLU A 385 12.64 23.33 -0.92
CA GLU A 385 12.61 21.95 -0.47
C GLU A 385 12.52 20.94 -1.62
N ALA A 386 11.73 21.24 -2.67
CA ALA A 386 11.67 20.43 -3.87
C ALA A 386 13.02 20.33 -4.59
N LEU A 387 13.80 21.40 -4.63
CA LEU A 387 15.14 21.35 -5.18
C LEU A 387 16.05 20.44 -4.35
N GLU A 388 16.05 20.60 -3.02
CA GLU A 388 16.87 19.80 -2.12
C GLU A 388 16.56 18.29 -2.26
N VAL A 389 15.29 17.91 -2.32
CA VAL A 389 14.85 16.51 -2.50
C VAL A 389 15.28 15.95 -3.85
N ILE A 390 14.93 16.62 -4.96
CA ILE A 390 15.25 16.11 -6.32
C ILE A 390 16.77 15.98 -6.51
N GLU A 391 17.56 16.92 -5.97
CA GLU A 391 19.02 16.83 -6.04
C GLU A 391 19.59 15.73 -5.15
N ARG A 392 19.02 15.52 -3.96
CA ARG A 392 19.43 14.47 -3.03
C ARG A 392 19.27 13.09 -3.64
N ASP A 393 18.14 12.87 -4.31
CA ASP A 393 17.67 11.54 -4.70
C ASP A 393 17.86 11.23 -6.19
N TYR A 394 18.45 12.18 -6.94
CA TYR A 394 18.72 12.11 -8.38
C TYR A 394 19.33 10.78 -8.85
N ASN A 395 20.19 10.16 -8.05
CA ASN A 395 20.94 8.97 -8.46
C ASN A 395 20.21 7.65 -8.19
N HIS A 396 19.06 7.65 -7.50
CA HIS A 396 18.31 6.42 -7.23
C HIS A 396 17.68 5.88 -8.54
N PRO A 397 18.10 4.71 -9.06
CA PRO A 397 17.51 4.11 -10.26
C PRO A 397 16.05 3.68 -10.08
N SER A 398 15.60 3.45 -8.84
CA SER A 398 14.21 3.14 -8.52
C SER A 398 13.24 4.26 -8.86
N ILE A 399 13.61 5.53 -8.65
CA ILE A 399 12.71 6.66 -8.89
C ILE A 399 12.46 6.81 -10.38
N PHE A 400 11.22 6.57 -10.84
CA PHE A 400 10.84 6.76 -12.24
C PHE A 400 9.98 8.00 -12.49
N SER A 401 9.33 8.51 -11.43
CA SER A 401 8.41 9.64 -11.53
C SER A 401 8.52 10.57 -10.33
N TRP A 402 8.50 11.87 -10.62
CA TRP A 402 8.33 12.94 -9.63
C TRP A 402 6.88 13.44 -9.66
N VAL A 403 6.23 13.53 -8.51
CA VAL A 403 4.89 14.11 -8.36
C VAL A 403 5.03 15.47 -7.69
N MET A 404 4.72 16.54 -8.41
CA MET A 404 4.91 17.88 -7.87
C MET A 404 3.80 18.25 -6.88
N PHE A 405 2.54 17.94 -7.18
CA PHE A 405 1.41 18.27 -6.33
C PHE A 405 0.45 17.08 -6.20
N ASN A 406 -0.38 17.10 -5.15
CA ASN A 406 -1.39 16.07 -4.93
C ASN A 406 -2.75 16.72 -4.63
N GLU A 407 -3.79 16.24 -5.31
CA GLU A 407 -5.20 16.56 -5.06
C GLU A 407 -5.55 18.05 -4.97
N THR A 408 -4.78 18.93 -5.62
CA THR A 408 -4.86 20.40 -5.47
C THR A 408 -4.71 20.94 -4.04
N TRP A 409 -4.11 20.17 -3.14
CA TRP A 409 -3.79 20.65 -1.80
C TRP A 409 -2.78 21.80 -1.89
N GLY A 410 -3.07 22.92 -1.22
CA GLY A 410 -2.28 24.16 -1.32
C GLY A 410 -2.45 24.93 -2.62
N LEU A 411 -3.18 24.43 -3.62
CA LEU A 411 -3.32 25.09 -4.93
C LEU A 411 -4.56 25.99 -5.05
N LYS A 412 -5.48 25.91 -4.09
CA LYS A 412 -6.69 26.74 -4.07
C LYS A 412 -6.44 28.03 -3.28
N THR A 413 -6.94 29.14 -3.79
CA THR A 413 -6.92 30.44 -3.12
C THR A 413 -8.26 30.68 -2.44
N ASP A 414 -8.25 30.88 -1.12
CA ASP A 414 -9.37 31.42 -0.36
C ASP A 414 -9.25 32.96 -0.30
N PRO A 415 -10.22 33.72 -0.84
CA PRO A 415 -10.19 35.18 -0.82
C PRO A 415 -10.39 35.81 0.58
N GLN A 416 -10.92 35.07 1.58
CA GLN A 416 -11.07 35.60 2.95
C GLN A 416 -9.78 35.49 3.78
N SER A 417 -8.92 34.52 3.51
CA SER A 417 -7.61 34.40 4.18
C SER A 417 -6.60 35.45 3.71
N ALA A 418 -6.99 36.31 2.74
CA ALA A 418 -6.25 37.51 2.35
C ALA A 418 -6.48 38.74 3.27
N GLY A 419 -7.36 38.65 4.29
CA GLY A 419 -7.53 39.71 5.29
C GLY A 419 -8.50 39.34 6.41
N LEU A 420 -8.12 39.63 7.66
CA LEU A 420 -8.73 39.23 8.95
C LEU A 420 -10.24 39.50 9.18
N THR A 421 -11.02 39.95 8.18
CA THR A 421 -12.47 40.13 8.29
C THR A 421 -13.20 39.96 6.93
N GLY A 422 -13.06 38.79 6.27
CA GLY A 422 -13.83 38.47 5.05
C GLY A 422 -15.13 37.70 5.34
N ASP A 423 -16.10 37.73 4.42
CA ASP A 423 -17.43 37.08 4.46
C ASP A 423 -17.41 35.64 3.86
N ALA A 424 -17.93 34.64 4.58
CA ALA A 424 -17.76 33.19 4.35
C ALA A 424 -18.57 32.60 3.19
N SER A 425 -18.87 33.43 2.20
CA SER A 425 -19.82 33.12 1.12
C SER A 425 -19.17 32.93 -0.25
N GLN A 426 -17.83 32.98 -0.37
CA GLN A 426 -17.09 32.71 -1.62
C GLN A 426 -16.20 31.46 -1.49
N PRO A 427 -16.39 30.41 -2.32
CA PRO A 427 -15.58 29.20 -2.25
C PRO A 427 -14.15 29.42 -2.73
N SER A 428 -13.19 28.68 -2.16
CA SER A 428 -11.80 28.67 -2.62
C SER A 428 -11.70 28.16 -4.07
N SER A 429 -10.73 28.66 -4.84
CA SER A 429 -10.64 28.40 -6.28
C SER A 429 -9.22 28.13 -6.77
N TYR A 430 -9.07 27.22 -7.74
CA TYR A 430 -7.79 26.93 -8.39
C TYR A 430 -7.58 27.92 -9.54
N LEU A 431 -6.98 29.07 -9.22
CA LEU A 431 -6.88 30.22 -10.12
C LEU A 431 -5.95 30.00 -11.33
N PRO A 432 -6.18 30.66 -12.47
CA PRO A 432 -5.33 30.54 -13.67
C PRO A 432 -3.84 30.81 -13.42
N GLU A 433 -3.50 31.76 -12.55
CA GLU A 433 -2.11 32.05 -12.18
C GLU A 433 -1.46 30.92 -11.35
N THR A 434 -2.23 30.19 -10.55
CA THR A 434 -1.72 29.00 -9.85
C THR A 434 -1.55 27.85 -10.84
N GLN A 435 -2.48 27.68 -11.78
CA GLN A 435 -2.32 26.70 -12.87
C GLN A 435 -1.06 27.01 -13.71
N ALA A 436 -0.79 28.29 -14.00
CA ALA A 436 0.44 28.68 -14.69
C ALA A 436 1.71 28.34 -13.89
N TRP A 437 1.68 28.51 -12.56
CA TRP A 437 2.77 28.10 -11.68
C TRP A 437 2.96 26.58 -11.64
N VAL A 438 1.89 25.78 -11.61
CA VAL A 438 1.99 24.32 -11.68
C VAL A 438 2.66 23.87 -12.99
N ARG A 439 2.28 24.45 -14.13
CA ARG A 439 2.97 24.21 -15.41
C ARG A 439 4.43 24.61 -15.37
N GLU A 440 4.75 25.73 -14.74
CA GLU A 440 6.14 26.16 -14.54
C GLU A 440 6.92 25.13 -13.73
N LYS A 441 6.35 24.59 -12.64
CA LYS A 441 6.99 23.56 -11.81
C LYS A 441 7.16 22.24 -12.55
N TYR A 442 6.21 21.83 -13.38
CA TYR A 442 6.35 20.69 -14.29
C TYR A 442 7.59 20.87 -15.20
N HIS A 443 7.69 22.00 -15.92
CA HIS A 443 8.84 22.25 -16.79
C HIS A 443 10.16 22.38 -16.02
N TRP A 444 10.12 22.99 -14.83
CA TRP A 444 11.27 23.15 -13.96
C TRP A 444 11.82 21.80 -13.49
N ALA A 445 10.95 20.88 -13.04
CA ALA A 445 11.36 19.53 -12.67
C ALA A 445 11.99 18.78 -13.86
N LYS A 446 11.42 18.91 -15.07
CA LYS A 446 12.01 18.35 -16.30
C LYS A 446 13.37 18.94 -16.68
N GLN A 447 13.64 20.19 -16.30
CA GLN A 447 14.95 20.83 -16.54
C GLN A 447 16.01 20.35 -15.55
N ILE A 448 15.63 20.16 -14.28
CA ILE A 448 16.53 19.64 -13.24
C ILE A 448 16.83 18.17 -13.47
N ASP A 449 15.79 17.40 -13.81
CA ASP A 449 15.89 15.97 -14.07
C ASP A 449 15.11 15.56 -15.33
N PRO A 450 15.79 15.56 -16.49
CA PRO A 450 15.17 15.16 -17.75
C PRO A 450 14.97 13.63 -17.87
N THR A 451 15.44 12.83 -16.91
CA THR A 451 15.49 11.37 -17.01
C THR A 451 14.29 10.66 -16.37
N ARG A 452 13.40 11.40 -15.70
CA ARG A 452 12.15 10.89 -15.13
C ARG A 452 10.92 11.46 -15.82
N ILE A 453 9.82 10.75 -15.63
CA ILE A 453 8.46 11.24 -15.88
C ILE A 453 8.13 12.26 -14.78
N VAL A 454 7.37 13.30 -15.13
CA VAL A 454 6.88 14.27 -14.14
C VAL A 454 5.35 14.32 -14.22
N GLU A 455 4.73 14.08 -13.08
CA GLU A 455 3.33 14.36 -12.84
C GLU A 455 3.19 15.75 -12.22
N ASP A 456 2.36 16.59 -12.80
CA ASP A 456 2.14 17.94 -12.29
C ASP A 456 1.37 17.92 -10.97
N ASN A 457 0.15 17.40 -10.98
CA ASN A 457 -0.75 17.24 -9.85
C ASN A 457 -1.44 15.90 -10.00
N SER A 458 -1.24 14.97 -9.05
CA SER A 458 -2.02 13.73 -9.01
C SER A 458 -3.49 14.06 -8.69
N PRO A 459 -4.42 13.95 -9.66
CA PRO A 459 -5.70 14.64 -9.56
C PRO A 459 -6.79 13.74 -8.97
N CYS A 460 -7.47 14.27 -7.95
CA CYS A 460 -8.70 13.69 -7.41
C CYS A 460 -9.96 14.41 -7.94
N ASN A 461 -9.81 15.60 -8.54
CA ASN A 461 -10.93 16.41 -9.03
C ASN A 461 -10.93 16.61 -10.55
N TYR A 462 -10.27 15.73 -11.30
CA TYR A 462 -10.13 15.83 -12.75
C TYR A 462 -9.40 17.11 -13.23
N ASP A 463 -8.30 17.47 -12.58
CA ASP A 463 -7.74 18.83 -12.59
C ASP A 463 -6.24 18.91 -12.94
N HIS A 464 -5.74 18.07 -13.84
CA HIS A 464 -4.41 18.28 -14.44
C HIS A 464 -4.32 19.63 -15.18
N VAL A 465 -3.08 20.11 -15.31
CA VAL A 465 -2.70 21.29 -16.07
C VAL A 465 -1.85 20.91 -17.29
N GLU A 466 -0.74 20.21 -17.07
CA GLU A 466 0.19 19.70 -18.10
C GLU A 466 1.11 18.63 -17.48
N THR A 467 1.13 17.41 -18.04
CA THR A 467 1.77 16.25 -17.40
C THR A 467 2.39 15.27 -18.41
N ASP A 468 3.42 14.53 -18.00
CA ASP A 468 3.98 13.40 -18.75
C ASP A 468 3.18 12.10 -18.57
N ILE A 469 2.29 12.04 -17.58
CA ILE A 469 1.44 10.89 -17.25
C ILE A 469 0.04 11.38 -16.86
N ASN A 470 -0.98 10.89 -17.56
CA ASN A 470 -2.38 11.25 -17.31
C ASN A 470 -2.95 10.30 -16.25
N THR A 471 -3.15 10.80 -15.04
CA THR A 471 -3.57 10.00 -13.89
C THR A 471 -4.85 10.48 -13.26
N TRP A 472 -5.50 9.66 -12.44
CA TRP A 472 -6.73 10.03 -11.73
C TRP A 472 -6.89 9.15 -10.49
N HIS A 473 -7.66 9.65 -9.52
CA HIS A 473 -8.06 8.92 -8.34
C HIS A 473 -9.51 8.40 -8.46
N PHE A 474 -9.83 7.27 -7.83
CA PHE A 474 -11.23 6.90 -7.58
C PHE A 474 -11.38 6.03 -6.33
N TYR A 475 -12.51 6.15 -5.63
CA TYR A 475 -12.84 5.33 -4.46
C TYR A 475 -14.22 4.70 -4.61
N ILE A 476 -14.41 3.83 -5.60
CA ILE A 476 -15.72 3.26 -5.97
C ILE A 476 -15.74 1.81 -5.55
N ASN A 477 -16.83 1.35 -4.93
CA ASN A 477 -17.09 -0.07 -4.69
C ASN A 477 -18.27 -0.54 -5.56
N GLY A 478 -18.22 -1.78 -6.02
CA GLY A 478 -19.24 -2.38 -6.88
C GLY A 478 -18.68 -2.70 -8.27
N TYR A 479 -18.88 -3.93 -8.73
CA TYR A 479 -18.31 -4.41 -9.98
C TYR A 479 -18.79 -3.62 -11.20
N GLU A 480 -20.11 -3.38 -11.32
CA GLU A 480 -20.66 -2.68 -12.48
C GLU A 480 -20.28 -1.19 -12.49
N GLU A 481 -20.22 -0.57 -11.31
CA GLU A 481 -19.80 0.82 -11.14
C GLU A 481 -18.33 1.01 -11.53
N VAL A 482 -17.42 0.14 -11.05
CA VAL A 482 -16.01 0.15 -11.42
C VAL A 482 -15.83 -0.11 -12.92
N ARG A 483 -16.53 -1.13 -13.46
CA ARG A 483 -16.49 -1.50 -14.87
C ARG A 483 -16.92 -0.35 -15.79
N GLN A 484 -18.03 0.32 -15.44
CA GLN A 484 -18.52 1.47 -16.19
C GLN A 484 -17.58 2.67 -16.06
N HIS A 485 -17.06 2.92 -14.86
CA HIS A 485 -16.14 4.03 -14.63
C HIS A 485 -14.86 3.90 -15.45
N LEU A 486 -14.20 2.74 -15.42
CA LEU A 486 -12.98 2.49 -16.20
C LEU A 486 -13.23 2.57 -17.71
N HIS A 487 -14.40 2.12 -18.18
CA HIS A 487 -14.80 2.32 -19.57
C HIS A 487 -14.90 3.81 -19.94
N GLU A 488 -15.51 4.64 -19.08
CA GLU A 488 -15.64 6.07 -19.33
C GLU A 488 -14.29 6.80 -19.33
N ILE A 489 -13.42 6.52 -18.36
CA ILE A 489 -12.08 7.10 -18.29
C ILE A 489 -11.31 6.79 -19.59
N THR A 490 -11.28 5.52 -19.97
CA THR A 490 -10.51 5.08 -21.15
C THR A 490 -11.10 5.60 -22.47
N ALA A 491 -12.42 5.77 -22.55
CA ALA A 491 -13.10 6.37 -23.70
C ALA A 491 -12.84 7.88 -23.80
N LYS A 492 -12.81 8.59 -22.68
CA LYS A 492 -12.54 10.05 -22.61
C LYS A 492 -11.06 10.40 -22.63
N THR A 493 -10.17 9.40 -22.70
CA THR A 493 -8.73 9.61 -22.80
C THR A 493 -8.25 9.60 -24.25
N TYR A 494 -7.90 10.79 -24.76
CA TYR A 494 -7.32 10.98 -26.08
C TYR A 494 -6.73 12.40 -26.20
N PRO A 495 -5.73 12.62 -27.08
CA PRO A 495 -5.16 13.95 -27.29
C PRO A 495 -6.22 14.99 -27.69
N GLY A 496 -6.28 16.09 -26.94
CA GLY A 496 -7.26 17.17 -27.13
C GLY A 496 -8.56 17.01 -26.35
N SER A 497 -8.74 15.93 -25.57
CA SER A 497 -9.85 15.80 -24.62
C SER A 497 -9.73 16.82 -23.49
N ASP A 498 -10.84 17.43 -23.07
CA ASP A 498 -10.90 18.33 -21.91
C ASP A 498 -11.13 17.59 -20.58
N PHE A 499 -11.42 16.29 -20.65
CA PHE A 499 -11.60 15.45 -19.47
C PHE A 499 -10.32 15.36 -18.65
N ASN A 500 -10.42 15.31 -17.32
CA ASN A 500 -9.27 15.23 -16.42
C ASN A 500 -8.29 16.42 -16.51
N CYS A 501 -8.76 17.58 -17.01
CA CYS A 501 -7.97 18.80 -17.11
C CYS A 501 -8.79 20.02 -16.64
N ILE A 502 -8.13 20.96 -15.95
CA ILE A 502 -8.78 22.19 -15.48
C ILE A 502 -8.48 23.39 -16.39
N GLY A 503 -9.35 24.41 -16.36
CA GLY A 503 -9.02 25.74 -16.89
C GLY A 503 -8.94 25.84 -18.42
N GLY A 504 -9.55 24.90 -19.14
CA GLY A 504 -9.48 24.83 -20.61
C GLY A 504 -8.20 24.19 -21.15
N ASN A 505 -7.35 23.64 -20.27
CA ASN A 505 -6.29 22.71 -20.67
C ASN A 505 -6.91 21.45 -21.27
N VAL A 506 -6.11 20.72 -22.06
CA VAL A 506 -6.53 19.48 -22.70
C VAL A 506 -5.43 18.44 -22.59
N GLN A 507 -5.83 17.17 -22.63
CA GLN A 507 -4.92 16.04 -22.58
C GLN A 507 -3.94 16.05 -23.76
N SER A 508 -2.68 15.70 -23.48
CA SER A 508 -1.67 15.36 -24.49
C SER A 508 -1.84 13.90 -24.96
N ASP A 509 -0.78 13.29 -25.51
CA ASP A 509 -0.72 11.84 -25.75
C ASP A 509 -0.03 11.06 -24.62
N ALA A 510 0.05 11.64 -23.43
CA ALA A 510 0.59 11.00 -22.22
C ALA A 510 -0.08 9.64 -21.93
N PRO A 511 0.68 8.63 -21.46
CA PRO A 511 0.14 7.36 -21.01
C PRO A 511 -0.86 7.54 -19.87
N LEU A 512 -1.81 6.61 -19.78
CA LEU A 512 -2.94 6.64 -18.86
C LEU A 512 -2.74 5.64 -17.71
N MET A 513 -2.77 6.09 -16.46
CA MET A 513 -2.57 5.25 -15.27
C MET A 513 -3.42 5.74 -14.10
N ASN A 514 -4.04 4.86 -13.32
CA ASN A 514 -4.65 5.30 -12.07
C ASN A 514 -3.55 5.50 -11.00
N SER A 515 -3.49 6.67 -10.36
CA SER A 515 -2.48 6.98 -9.34
C SER A 515 -2.98 6.84 -7.90
N GLU A 516 -4.28 6.52 -7.73
CA GLU A 516 -4.87 6.13 -6.45
C GLU A 516 -6.24 5.45 -6.64
N CYS A 517 -6.42 4.26 -6.10
CA CYS A 517 -7.71 3.56 -6.07
C CYS A 517 -7.92 2.72 -4.82
N GLY A 518 -9.17 2.54 -4.43
CA GLY A 518 -9.55 1.70 -3.30
C GLY A 518 -11.05 1.81 -3.02
N ASN A 519 -11.52 1.28 -1.89
CA ASN A 519 -12.94 1.35 -1.50
C ASN A 519 -13.18 2.01 -0.14
N VAL A 520 -12.15 2.55 0.54
CA VAL A 520 -12.27 3.16 1.88
C VAL A 520 -13.38 4.21 1.92
N TRP A 521 -13.36 5.12 0.95
CA TRP A 521 -14.26 6.27 0.87
C TRP A 521 -15.49 6.01 -0.02
N GLY A 522 -15.54 4.87 -0.70
CA GLY A 522 -16.65 4.46 -1.57
C GLY A 522 -17.81 3.81 -0.83
N ILE A 523 -17.69 3.64 0.49
CA ILE A 523 -18.64 2.95 1.34
C ILE A 523 -19.24 3.95 2.34
N GLU A 524 -20.56 3.96 2.44
CA GLU A 524 -21.32 4.78 3.39
C GLU A 524 -20.88 4.48 4.83
N GLY A 525 -20.35 5.48 5.53
CA GLY A 525 -19.80 5.31 6.88
C GLY A 525 -18.35 4.77 6.92
N GLY A 526 -17.69 4.67 5.77
CA GLY A 526 -16.33 4.13 5.60
C GLY A 526 -16.29 2.60 5.61
N ALA A 527 -15.32 2.00 4.92
CA ALA A 527 -15.25 0.55 4.73
C ALA A 527 -15.17 -0.28 6.04
N GLY A 528 -14.64 0.30 7.12
CA GLY A 528 -14.22 -0.48 8.29
C GLY A 528 -13.16 -1.51 7.90
N ASP A 529 -12.95 -2.51 8.75
CA ASP A 529 -12.20 -3.72 8.36
C ASP A 529 -13.19 -4.72 7.76
N SER A 530 -13.20 -4.85 6.43
CA SER A 530 -14.17 -5.63 5.68
C SER A 530 -13.51 -6.35 4.50
N ASP A 531 -14.25 -7.25 3.84
CA ASP A 531 -13.71 -8.07 2.76
C ASP A 531 -13.21 -7.23 1.55
N LEU A 532 -11.88 -7.14 1.45
CA LEU A 532 -11.18 -6.54 0.32
C LEU A 532 -11.00 -7.52 -0.84
N ALA A 533 -11.11 -8.83 -0.60
CA ALA A 533 -10.65 -9.84 -1.54
C ALA A 533 -11.47 -9.85 -2.83
N TRP A 534 -12.78 -9.66 -2.74
CA TRP A 534 -13.61 -9.53 -3.94
C TRP A 534 -13.37 -8.22 -4.68
N HIS A 535 -13.41 -7.09 -3.97
CA HIS A 535 -13.19 -5.77 -4.57
C HIS A 535 -11.88 -5.73 -5.35
N TYR A 536 -10.81 -6.13 -4.69
CA TYR A 536 -9.49 -6.14 -5.26
C TYR A 536 -9.40 -7.01 -6.53
N ARG A 537 -9.94 -8.23 -6.47
CA ARG A 537 -9.89 -9.18 -7.60
C ARG A 537 -10.60 -8.65 -8.84
N TYR A 538 -11.84 -8.17 -8.70
CA TYR A 538 -12.57 -7.69 -9.87
C TYR A 538 -12.04 -6.35 -10.37
N MET A 539 -11.58 -5.47 -9.48
CA MET A 539 -10.96 -4.21 -9.85
C MET A 539 -9.72 -4.44 -10.71
N LEU A 540 -8.81 -5.34 -10.30
CA LEU A 540 -7.63 -5.67 -11.11
C LEU A 540 -7.97 -6.34 -12.44
N ASN A 541 -8.95 -7.25 -12.45
CA ASN A 541 -9.43 -7.85 -13.69
C ASN A 541 -9.96 -6.79 -14.68
N GLU A 542 -10.70 -5.80 -14.17
CA GLU A 542 -11.20 -4.68 -14.98
C GLU A 542 -10.08 -3.74 -15.46
N PHE A 543 -9.11 -3.40 -14.62
CA PHE A 543 -7.93 -2.65 -15.06
C PHE A 543 -7.21 -3.34 -16.23
N ARG A 544 -6.96 -4.65 -16.10
CA ARG A 544 -6.25 -5.46 -17.10
C ARG A 544 -7.03 -5.68 -18.40
N ARG A 545 -8.33 -5.37 -18.42
CA ARG A 545 -9.21 -5.41 -19.60
C ARG A 545 -8.94 -4.27 -20.58
N HIS A 546 -8.38 -3.15 -20.10
CA HIS A 546 -8.24 -1.95 -20.90
C HIS A 546 -6.80 -1.72 -21.37
N ASP A 547 -6.60 -1.87 -22.68
CA ASP A 547 -5.31 -1.71 -23.36
C ASP A 547 -4.61 -0.36 -23.10
N LYS A 548 -5.38 0.73 -22.94
CA LYS A 548 -4.86 2.07 -22.66
C LYS A 548 -4.30 2.24 -21.25
N LEU A 549 -4.76 1.45 -20.28
CA LEU A 549 -4.34 1.55 -18.88
C LEU A 549 -2.97 0.88 -18.73
N CYS A 550 -1.98 1.62 -18.23
CA CYS A 550 -0.61 1.12 -18.04
C CYS A 550 -0.24 0.87 -16.58
N GLY A 551 -1.17 1.05 -15.63
CA GLY A 551 -0.95 0.75 -14.23
C GLY A 551 -2.02 1.28 -13.31
N PHE A 552 -1.84 0.97 -12.03
CA PHE A 552 -2.68 1.44 -10.92
C PHE A 552 -1.83 1.62 -9.65
N VAL A 553 -2.36 2.38 -8.69
CA VAL A 553 -1.87 2.45 -7.31
C VAL A 553 -3.03 2.12 -6.39
N PHE A 554 -2.97 1.00 -5.68
CA PHE A 554 -3.99 0.68 -4.68
C PHE A 554 -3.64 1.35 -3.35
N THR A 555 -4.58 2.12 -2.79
CA THR A 555 -4.53 2.46 -1.37
C THR A 555 -5.00 1.22 -0.59
N GLU A 556 -4.20 0.65 0.31
CA GLU A 556 -2.80 1.00 0.61
C GLU A 556 -1.94 -0.21 1.00
N PHE A 557 -0.66 0.01 1.27
CA PHE A 557 0.31 -1.06 1.53
C PHE A 557 0.00 -1.81 2.84
N ARG A 558 -0.19 -1.05 3.93
CA ARG A 558 -0.60 -1.53 5.25
C ARG A 558 -1.84 -0.79 5.68
N ASP A 559 -2.64 -1.37 6.57
CA ASP A 559 -3.64 -0.59 7.29
C ASP A 559 -2.97 0.60 8.00
N VAL A 560 -3.70 1.71 8.08
CA VAL A 560 -3.34 2.86 8.91
C VAL A 560 -4.40 3.11 9.97
N THR A 561 -4.19 4.12 10.82
CA THR A 561 -4.97 4.33 12.05
C THR A 561 -6.48 4.44 11.85
N ASN A 562 -6.95 4.77 10.65
CA ASN A 562 -8.35 4.97 10.31
C ASN A 562 -8.80 4.30 9.00
N GLU A 563 -7.90 3.66 8.27
CA GLU A 563 -8.16 3.03 6.97
C GLU A 563 -7.68 1.58 7.04
N PHE A 564 -8.60 0.62 6.91
CA PHE A 564 -8.35 -0.82 7.11
C PHE A 564 -8.40 -1.62 5.80
N ASN A 565 -8.00 -0.97 4.71
CA ASN A 565 -7.99 -1.47 3.34
C ASN A 565 -6.60 -1.94 2.86
N GLY A 566 -5.62 -2.03 3.76
CA GLY A 566 -4.26 -2.43 3.41
C GLY A 566 -4.16 -3.89 2.96
N TYR A 567 -3.11 -4.23 2.21
CA TYR A 567 -2.75 -5.64 1.94
C TYR A 567 -2.36 -6.37 3.22
N TYR A 568 -1.68 -5.65 4.10
CA TYR A 568 -1.23 -6.09 5.41
C TYR A 568 -1.94 -5.32 6.51
N ARG A 569 -1.99 -5.90 7.71
CA ARG A 569 -2.34 -5.17 8.92
C ARG A 569 -1.29 -4.07 9.21
N LEU A 570 -1.62 -3.14 10.09
CA LEU A 570 -0.72 -2.03 10.47
C LEU A 570 0.65 -2.53 10.98
N ASP A 571 0.66 -3.64 11.71
CA ASP A 571 1.88 -4.28 12.24
C ASP A 571 2.64 -5.13 11.20
N GLY A 572 2.13 -5.23 9.97
CA GLY A 572 2.71 -6.02 8.89
C GLY A 572 2.26 -7.49 8.84
N SER A 573 1.34 -7.91 9.71
CA SER A 573 0.76 -9.27 9.65
C SER A 573 -0.16 -9.46 8.43
N ASP A 574 -0.30 -10.72 8.01
CA ASP A 574 -0.96 -11.09 6.75
C ASP A 574 -2.49 -11.00 6.87
N LYS A 575 -3.13 -10.45 5.83
CA LYS A 575 -4.56 -10.67 5.56
C LYS A 575 -4.73 -11.82 4.59
N GLN A 576 -5.74 -12.66 4.79
CA GLN A 576 -6.02 -13.82 3.94
C GLN A 576 -7.12 -13.48 2.92
N PHE A 577 -6.79 -13.58 1.64
CA PHE A 577 -7.72 -13.25 0.55
C PHE A 577 -8.53 -14.47 0.07
N GLY A 578 -8.16 -15.69 0.46
CA GLY A 578 -8.90 -16.92 0.15
C GLY A 578 -8.75 -17.48 -1.28
N TYR A 579 -8.00 -16.82 -2.18
CA TYR A 579 -7.92 -17.21 -3.59
C TYR A 579 -7.41 -18.63 -3.85
N GLU A 580 -6.50 -19.12 -3.01
CA GLU A 580 -5.93 -20.47 -3.16
C GLU A 580 -6.98 -21.59 -3.00
N ALA A 581 -8.10 -21.31 -2.34
CA ALA A 581 -9.21 -22.25 -2.18
C ALA A 581 -9.94 -22.52 -3.51
N PHE A 582 -9.85 -21.58 -4.46
CA PHE A 582 -10.43 -21.69 -5.79
C PHE A 582 -9.43 -22.23 -6.81
N VAL A 583 -8.21 -21.71 -6.79
CA VAL A 583 -7.14 -22.15 -7.69
C VAL A 583 -5.89 -22.45 -6.86
N PRO A 584 -5.47 -23.72 -6.74
CA PRO A 584 -4.34 -24.09 -5.89
C PRO A 584 -3.07 -23.28 -6.17
N GLY A 585 -2.53 -22.68 -5.11
CA GLY A 585 -1.33 -21.84 -5.15
C GLY A 585 -1.55 -20.45 -5.74
N MET A 586 -2.80 -20.00 -5.91
CA MET A 586 -3.11 -18.62 -6.29
C MET A 586 -2.91 -17.68 -5.11
N THR A 587 -2.17 -16.61 -5.36
CA THR A 587 -1.97 -15.52 -4.41
C THR A 587 -2.29 -14.18 -5.09
N ILE A 588 -2.17 -13.08 -4.34
CA ILE A 588 -2.29 -11.72 -4.89
C ILE A 588 -1.27 -11.49 -6.02
N ALA A 589 -0.09 -12.11 -5.96
CA ALA A 589 0.96 -11.94 -6.98
C ALA A 589 0.53 -12.43 -8.36
N ASP A 590 -0.42 -13.37 -8.46
CA ASP A 590 -0.97 -13.79 -9.76
C ASP A 590 -1.75 -12.65 -10.45
N LEU A 591 -2.37 -11.75 -9.68
CA LEU A 591 -3.08 -10.57 -10.19
C LEU A 591 -2.13 -9.46 -10.66
N HIS A 592 -0.87 -9.49 -10.20
CA HIS A 592 0.20 -8.58 -10.61
C HIS A 592 1.08 -9.12 -11.73
N ALA A 593 0.80 -10.33 -12.23
CA ALA A 593 1.60 -10.94 -13.27
C ALA A 593 1.62 -10.06 -14.54
N PRO A 594 2.80 -9.85 -15.16
CA PRO A 594 2.91 -9.02 -16.37
C PRO A 594 2.16 -9.63 -17.56
N ASP A 595 2.06 -10.97 -17.57
CA ASP A 595 1.22 -11.76 -18.46
C ASP A 595 0.00 -12.28 -17.69
N PHE A 596 -1.19 -11.80 -18.07
CA PHE A 596 -2.43 -11.99 -17.36
C PHE A 596 -3.55 -12.47 -18.30
N ILE A 597 -4.48 -13.28 -17.78
CA ILE A 597 -5.71 -13.66 -18.47
C ILE A 597 -6.90 -13.02 -17.79
N VAL A 598 -7.57 -12.14 -18.53
CA VAL A 598 -8.80 -11.48 -18.11
C VAL A 598 -9.97 -12.41 -18.37
N LEU A 599 -10.77 -12.64 -17.34
CA LEU A 599 -12.08 -13.28 -17.44
C LEU A 599 -13.10 -12.15 -17.59
N ASP A 600 -13.56 -11.86 -18.80
CA ASP A 600 -14.45 -10.71 -19.08
C ASP A 600 -15.91 -11.08 -18.78
N ALA A 601 -16.20 -11.26 -17.50
CA ALA A 601 -17.49 -11.66 -16.95
C ALA A 601 -17.62 -11.18 -15.50
N PRO A 602 -18.86 -11.04 -14.97
CA PRO A 602 -19.08 -10.72 -13.56
C PRO A 602 -18.36 -11.69 -12.61
N PRO A 603 -17.94 -11.23 -11.41
CA PRO A 603 -17.19 -12.06 -10.45
C PRO A 603 -17.95 -13.31 -10.04
N CYS A 604 -19.28 -13.18 -9.87
CA CYS A 604 -20.23 -14.27 -9.69
C CYS A 604 -21.44 -14.04 -10.61
N GLN A 605 -22.00 -15.11 -11.16
CA GLN A 605 -23.21 -15.07 -11.98
C GLN A 605 -24.24 -16.09 -11.49
N THR A 606 -25.50 -15.67 -11.36
CA THR A 606 -26.60 -16.60 -11.09
C THR A 606 -27.04 -17.27 -12.39
N VAL A 607 -27.00 -18.60 -12.43
CA VAL A 607 -27.34 -19.40 -13.62
C VAL A 607 -28.25 -20.57 -13.24
N VAL A 608 -29.01 -21.08 -14.21
CA VAL A 608 -29.83 -22.29 -13.99
C VAL A 608 -28.97 -23.54 -14.10
N GLN A 609 -29.32 -24.58 -13.35
CA GLN A 609 -28.64 -25.87 -13.41
C GLN A 609 -28.61 -26.44 -14.84
N GLY A 610 -27.50 -27.06 -15.22
CA GLY A 610 -27.30 -27.60 -16.58
C GLY A 610 -27.14 -26.54 -17.68
N ALA A 611 -27.08 -25.25 -17.36
CA ALA A 611 -26.88 -24.19 -18.36
C ALA A 611 -25.52 -24.32 -19.06
N SER A 612 -25.49 -23.98 -20.35
CA SER A 612 -24.26 -23.74 -21.09
C SER A 612 -23.93 -22.25 -21.01
N VAL A 613 -22.77 -21.90 -20.45
CA VAL A 613 -22.35 -20.51 -20.23
C VAL A 613 -21.09 -20.22 -21.03
N SER A 614 -21.04 -19.09 -21.74
CA SER A 614 -19.86 -18.64 -22.47
C SER A 614 -19.13 -17.56 -21.68
N VAL A 615 -17.82 -17.71 -21.49
CA VAL A 615 -16.95 -16.78 -20.77
C VAL A 615 -15.91 -16.21 -21.73
N PRO A 616 -16.04 -14.94 -22.16
CA PRO A 616 -15.04 -14.29 -22.99
C PRO A 616 -13.71 -14.13 -22.24
N LEU A 617 -12.62 -14.33 -22.97
CA LEU A 617 -11.26 -14.25 -22.45
C LEU A 617 -10.47 -13.16 -23.18
N LEU A 618 -9.63 -12.43 -22.45
CA LEU A 618 -8.62 -11.56 -23.05
C LEU A 618 -7.24 -11.94 -22.53
N ARG A 619 -6.27 -11.89 -23.44
CA ARG A 619 -4.85 -11.86 -23.10
C ARG A 619 -4.45 -10.43 -22.80
N SER A 620 -3.80 -10.19 -21.67
CA SER A 620 -3.20 -8.91 -21.28
C SER A 620 -1.71 -9.13 -21.00
N SER A 621 -0.83 -8.59 -21.84
CA SER A 621 0.60 -8.96 -21.86
C SER A 621 1.50 -7.74 -21.96
N TYR A 622 2.35 -7.55 -20.95
CA TYR A 622 3.29 -6.41 -20.83
C TYR A 622 4.72 -6.89 -20.55
N SER A 623 5.03 -8.10 -20.99
CA SER A 623 6.37 -8.70 -20.95
C SER A 623 6.65 -9.40 -22.27
N ASP A 624 7.90 -9.36 -22.72
CA ASP A 624 8.36 -10.11 -23.89
C ASP A 624 9.01 -11.46 -23.54
N ALA A 625 9.00 -11.86 -22.27
CA ALA A 625 9.67 -13.08 -21.81
C ALA A 625 9.22 -14.34 -22.56
N TYR A 626 7.97 -14.38 -23.02
CA TYR A 626 7.39 -15.52 -23.75
C TYR A 626 6.94 -15.17 -25.17
N HIS A 627 7.33 -14.01 -25.71
CA HIS A 627 6.98 -13.66 -27.09
C HIS A 627 7.56 -14.67 -28.10
N GLY A 628 6.74 -15.07 -29.08
CA GLY A 628 7.07 -16.07 -30.09
C GLY A 628 7.09 -17.52 -29.57
N GLN A 629 6.59 -17.76 -28.35
CA GLN A 629 6.46 -19.09 -27.76
C GLN A 629 4.99 -19.51 -27.65
N THR A 630 4.75 -20.81 -27.60
CA THR A 630 3.43 -21.36 -27.29
C THR A 630 3.30 -21.52 -25.77
N VAL A 631 2.26 -20.92 -25.18
CA VAL A 631 1.88 -21.09 -23.77
C VAL A 631 0.60 -21.91 -23.68
N ARG A 632 0.37 -22.53 -22.53
CA ARG A 632 -0.80 -23.38 -22.28
C ARG A 632 -1.74 -22.72 -21.28
N LEU A 633 -2.98 -22.45 -21.69
CA LEU A 633 -4.06 -22.06 -20.80
C LEU A 633 -4.83 -23.31 -20.37
N ALA A 634 -4.66 -23.74 -19.12
CA ALA A 634 -5.44 -24.81 -18.51
C ALA A 634 -6.59 -24.24 -17.66
N TRP A 635 -7.74 -24.88 -17.69
CA TRP A 635 -8.92 -24.45 -16.94
C TRP A 635 -9.67 -25.63 -16.32
N GLU A 636 -10.39 -25.36 -15.24
CA GLU A 636 -11.15 -26.35 -14.48
C GLU A 636 -12.41 -25.69 -13.92
N LEU A 637 -13.57 -26.30 -14.19
CA LEU A 637 -14.84 -25.98 -13.54
C LEU A 637 -15.08 -26.99 -12.41
N SER A 638 -15.11 -26.50 -11.18
CA SER A 638 -15.29 -27.34 -9.99
C SER A 638 -16.36 -26.78 -9.07
N TYR A 639 -16.95 -27.61 -8.23
CA TYR A 639 -17.91 -27.21 -7.22
C TYR A 639 -17.83 -28.12 -6.00
N ASP A 640 -18.43 -27.72 -4.88
CA ASP A 640 -18.56 -28.56 -3.70
C ASP A 640 -19.94 -29.27 -3.71
N ASN A 641 -19.92 -30.59 -3.57
CA ASN A 641 -21.10 -31.41 -3.38
C ASN A 641 -21.13 -31.92 -1.93
N LEU A 642 -21.71 -31.12 -1.03
CA LEU A 642 -21.92 -31.45 0.38
C LEU A 642 -20.64 -31.95 1.08
N GLY A 643 -19.54 -31.19 0.92
CA GLY A 643 -18.23 -31.43 1.52
C GLY A 643 -17.26 -32.21 0.62
N THR A 644 -17.71 -32.60 -0.58
CA THR A 644 -16.88 -33.29 -1.56
C THR A 644 -16.65 -32.40 -2.78
N ARG A 645 -15.40 -32.04 -3.03
CA ARG A 645 -15.03 -31.30 -4.25
C ARG A 645 -15.21 -32.19 -5.50
N ILE A 646 -15.98 -31.70 -6.46
CA ILE A 646 -16.23 -32.32 -7.76
C ILE A 646 -15.63 -31.45 -8.87
N VAL A 647 -14.96 -32.08 -9.84
CA VAL A 647 -14.57 -31.43 -11.09
C VAL A 647 -15.62 -31.77 -12.14
N ALA A 648 -16.41 -30.77 -12.54
CA ALA A 648 -17.47 -30.93 -13.53
C ALA A 648 -16.89 -31.04 -14.95
N GLU A 649 -15.95 -30.15 -15.27
CA GLU A 649 -15.36 -30.03 -16.59
C GLU A 649 -13.94 -29.47 -16.45
N HIS A 650 -13.04 -29.82 -17.37
CA HIS A 650 -11.70 -29.25 -17.41
C HIS A 650 -11.12 -29.35 -18.82
N GLY A 651 -10.17 -28.49 -19.13
CA GLY A 651 -9.56 -28.44 -20.45
C GLY A 651 -8.25 -27.70 -20.48
N ALA A 652 -7.61 -27.71 -21.65
CA ALA A 652 -6.48 -26.85 -21.91
C ALA A 652 -6.41 -26.48 -23.39
N VAL A 653 -5.92 -25.27 -23.66
CA VAL A 653 -5.72 -24.74 -25.01
C VAL A 653 -4.29 -24.21 -25.11
N GLU A 654 -3.64 -24.46 -26.25
CA GLU A 654 -2.35 -23.86 -26.58
C GLU A 654 -2.57 -22.52 -27.29
N ILE A 655 -1.80 -21.52 -26.87
CA ILE A 655 -1.93 -20.13 -27.33
C ILE A 655 -0.55 -19.68 -27.80
N GLU A 656 -0.48 -19.21 -29.04
CA GLU A 656 0.68 -18.47 -29.52
C GLU A 656 0.78 -17.15 -28.77
N TRP A 657 1.86 -16.97 -28.02
CA TRP A 657 2.06 -15.80 -27.17
C TRP A 657 2.98 -14.82 -27.87
N ASP A 658 2.43 -13.74 -28.45
CA ASP A 658 3.25 -12.72 -29.11
C ASP A 658 2.65 -11.30 -29.08
N GLY A 659 3.50 -10.32 -28.85
CA GLY A 659 3.14 -8.90 -28.84
C GLY A 659 2.48 -8.40 -27.55
N TYR A 660 2.64 -7.10 -27.30
CA TYR A 660 2.14 -6.41 -26.12
C TYR A 660 0.66 -6.00 -26.20
N GLY A 661 0.09 -5.72 -25.03
CA GLY A 661 -1.23 -5.14 -24.79
C GLY A 661 -2.32 -6.16 -24.60
N VAL A 662 -3.56 -5.73 -24.82
CA VAL A 662 -4.77 -6.51 -24.59
C VAL A 662 -5.39 -6.97 -25.91
N ASN A 663 -5.63 -8.28 -26.05
CA ASN A 663 -6.25 -8.89 -27.24
C ASN A 663 -7.25 -9.97 -26.85
N ALA A 664 -8.30 -10.15 -27.63
CA ALA A 664 -9.29 -11.20 -27.39
C ALA A 664 -8.71 -12.60 -27.66
N LEU A 665 -9.14 -13.56 -26.83
CA LEU A 665 -8.93 -15.00 -27.02
C LEU A 665 -10.26 -15.68 -27.31
N GLU A 666 -10.22 -16.96 -27.67
CA GLU A 666 -11.42 -17.78 -27.79
C GLU A 666 -12.13 -17.90 -26.44
N ALA A 667 -13.45 -17.73 -26.44
CA ALA A 667 -14.27 -17.83 -25.24
C ALA A 667 -14.38 -19.30 -24.77
N LEU A 668 -14.44 -19.52 -23.45
CA LEU A 668 -14.71 -20.84 -22.90
C LEU A 668 -16.21 -21.08 -22.82
N THR A 669 -16.67 -22.23 -23.31
CA THR A 669 -18.04 -22.70 -23.11
C THR A 669 -18.05 -23.75 -22.02
N LEU A 670 -18.84 -23.52 -20.96
CA LEU A 670 -18.86 -24.30 -19.74
C LEU A 670 -20.24 -24.88 -19.49
N HIS A 671 -20.31 -26.13 -19.03
CA HIS A 671 -21.56 -26.78 -18.66
C HIS A 671 -21.73 -26.78 -17.14
N MET A 672 -22.74 -26.04 -16.67
CA MET A 672 -23.04 -25.95 -15.24
C MET A 672 -23.57 -27.28 -14.70
N PRO A 673 -23.28 -27.64 -13.45
CA PRO A 673 -23.79 -28.86 -12.83
C PRO A 673 -25.33 -28.90 -12.82
N HIS A 674 -25.89 -30.12 -12.79
CA HIS A 674 -27.33 -30.38 -12.71
C HIS A 674 -27.86 -30.39 -11.26
N GLN A 675 -27.29 -29.53 -10.41
CA GLN A 675 -27.64 -29.41 -9.00
C GLN A 675 -27.40 -27.97 -8.52
N ASP A 676 -27.92 -27.63 -7.35
CA ASP A 676 -27.51 -26.42 -6.64
C ASP A 676 -26.04 -26.51 -6.27
N ALA A 677 -25.29 -25.48 -6.65
CA ALA A 677 -23.84 -25.46 -6.49
C ALA A 677 -23.31 -24.02 -6.55
N VAL A 678 -22.25 -23.76 -5.80
CA VAL A 678 -21.33 -22.68 -6.13
C VAL A 678 -20.24 -23.29 -7.00
N ALA A 679 -20.33 -23.04 -8.31
CA ALA A 679 -19.34 -23.50 -9.27
C ALA A 679 -18.23 -22.45 -9.46
N VAL A 680 -17.01 -22.92 -9.66
CA VAL A 680 -15.79 -22.10 -9.73
C VAL A 680 -15.06 -22.49 -11.00
N LEU A 681 -14.91 -21.53 -11.91
CA LEU A 681 -14.01 -21.64 -13.04
C LEU A 681 -12.65 -21.11 -12.60
N GLY A 682 -11.67 -22.01 -12.42
CA GLY A 682 -10.28 -21.67 -12.19
C GLY A 682 -9.46 -21.80 -13.47
N ILE A 683 -8.56 -20.85 -13.72
CA ILE A 683 -7.64 -20.89 -14.86
C ILE A 683 -6.17 -20.77 -14.44
N ARG A 684 -5.27 -21.34 -15.25
CA ARG A 684 -3.82 -21.30 -15.11
C ARG A 684 -3.20 -21.06 -16.48
N LEU A 685 -2.45 -19.98 -16.62
CA LEU A 685 -1.57 -19.78 -17.78
C LEU A 685 -0.20 -20.38 -17.45
N MET A 686 0.36 -21.18 -18.34
CA MET A 686 1.60 -21.92 -18.11
C MET A 686 2.55 -21.80 -19.30
N SER A 687 3.84 -21.63 -19.03
CA SER A 687 4.91 -21.79 -20.03
C SER A 687 4.96 -23.21 -20.60
N ALA A 688 5.72 -23.40 -21.68
CA ALA A 688 5.98 -24.71 -22.27
C ALA A 688 6.66 -25.68 -21.28
N GLU A 689 7.47 -25.16 -20.35
CA GLU A 689 8.14 -25.92 -19.30
C GLU A 689 7.23 -26.24 -18.10
N GLY A 690 5.99 -25.77 -18.11
CA GLY A 690 5.01 -26.01 -17.05
C GLY A 690 5.08 -25.07 -15.85
N LYS A 691 5.88 -23.99 -15.92
CA LYS A 691 5.84 -22.90 -14.93
C LYS A 691 4.53 -22.13 -15.07
N VAL A 692 3.79 -21.98 -13.97
CA VAL A 692 2.59 -21.14 -13.93
C VAL A 692 2.98 -19.67 -13.99
N LEU A 693 2.38 -18.93 -14.91
CA LEU A 693 2.62 -17.51 -15.17
C LEU A 693 1.60 -16.63 -14.43
N THR A 694 0.34 -17.06 -14.43
CA THR A 694 -0.76 -16.40 -13.71
C THR A 694 -1.90 -17.39 -13.45
N ARG A 695 -2.76 -17.04 -12.49
CA ARG A 695 -3.99 -17.71 -12.11
C ARG A 695 -5.10 -16.67 -11.97
N ASN A 696 -6.32 -17.07 -12.30
CA ASN A 696 -7.52 -16.24 -12.11
C ASN A 696 -8.73 -17.17 -11.96
N PHE A 697 -9.84 -16.64 -11.45
CA PHE A 697 -11.09 -17.40 -11.32
C PHE A 697 -12.32 -16.50 -11.43
N ILE A 698 -13.46 -17.08 -11.79
CA ILE A 698 -14.80 -16.51 -11.58
C ILE A 698 -15.72 -17.60 -11.00
N THR A 699 -16.85 -17.20 -10.44
CA THR A 699 -17.79 -18.12 -9.81
C THR A 699 -19.19 -18.03 -10.41
N PHE A 700 -20.02 -19.03 -10.09
CA PHE A 700 -21.40 -19.13 -10.52
C PHE A 700 -22.25 -19.65 -9.36
N ASP A 701 -23.36 -18.97 -9.05
CA ASP A 701 -24.45 -19.54 -8.25
C ASP A 701 -25.38 -20.32 -9.18
N VAL A 702 -25.29 -21.65 -9.13
CA VAL A 702 -26.09 -22.56 -9.95
C VAL A 702 -27.36 -22.92 -9.20
N ARG A 703 -28.52 -22.73 -9.85
CA ARG A 703 -29.83 -22.90 -9.23
C ARG A 703 -30.66 -23.98 -9.90
N SER A 704 -31.19 -24.90 -9.11
CA SER A 704 -32.18 -25.87 -9.58
C SER A 704 -33.58 -25.27 -9.73
N GLY A 705 -33.90 -24.29 -8.88
CA GLY A 705 -35.24 -23.73 -8.73
C GLY A 705 -36.15 -24.51 -7.78
N ASP A 706 -35.67 -25.61 -7.19
CA ASP A 706 -36.39 -26.37 -6.15
C ASP A 706 -36.19 -25.70 -4.77
N GLU A 707 -37.27 -25.58 -3.98
CA GLU A 707 -37.22 -24.96 -2.65
C GLU A 707 -36.37 -25.75 -1.64
N ASN A 708 -36.25 -27.07 -1.83
CA ASN A 708 -35.40 -27.93 -1.00
C ASN A 708 -33.96 -28.06 -1.55
N GLY A 709 -33.71 -27.48 -2.72
CA GLY A 709 -32.50 -27.69 -3.51
C GLY A 709 -32.44 -29.08 -4.14
N VAL A 710 -31.62 -29.19 -5.18
CA VAL A 710 -31.27 -30.48 -5.82
C VAL A 710 -29.79 -30.71 -5.59
N TYR A 711 -29.42 -31.90 -5.11
CA TYR A 711 -28.03 -32.30 -4.87
C TYR A 711 -27.82 -33.72 -5.39
N ASP A 712 -26.66 -34.01 -5.98
CA ASP A 712 -26.26 -35.34 -6.41
C ASP A 712 -25.81 -36.16 -5.19
N ALA A 713 -26.78 -36.52 -4.35
CA ALA A 713 -26.62 -37.40 -3.21
C ALA A 713 -27.87 -38.25 -3.02
N GLU A 714 -27.70 -39.48 -2.54
CA GLU A 714 -28.84 -40.38 -2.30
C GLU A 714 -29.78 -39.83 -1.22
N GLY A 715 -31.09 -39.95 -1.47
CA GLY A 715 -32.14 -39.56 -0.54
C GLY A 715 -33.00 -38.41 -1.06
N GLY A 716 -33.94 -37.98 -0.23
CA GLY A 716 -34.67 -36.73 -0.42
C GLY A 716 -34.19 -35.66 0.56
N PHE A 717 -34.59 -34.42 0.30
CA PHE A 717 -34.14 -33.26 1.05
C PHE A 717 -35.33 -32.47 1.61
N VAL A 718 -35.15 -31.94 2.81
CA VAL A 718 -35.98 -30.86 3.37
C VAL A 718 -35.03 -29.71 3.68
N SER A 719 -35.32 -28.52 3.16
CA SER A 719 -34.57 -27.31 3.48
C SER A 719 -35.37 -26.43 4.45
N VAL A 720 -34.73 -25.97 5.53
CA VAL A 720 -35.31 -25.02 6.48
C VAL A 720 -34.48 -23.76 6.47
N PRO A 721 -35.02 -22.62 5.99
CA PRO A 721 -34.30 -21.34 5.98
C PRO A 721 -33.74 -20.99 7.36
N VAL A 722 -32.49 -20.52 7.40
CA VAL A 722 -31.81 -20.24 8.68
C VAL A 722 -32.51 -19.16 9.52
N SER A 723 -33.23 -18.23 8.89
CA SER A 723 -34.05 -17.20 9.55
C SER A 723 -35.40 -17.68 10.06
N ARG A 724 -35.82 -18.92 9.74
CA ARG A 724 -37.09 -19.51 10.23
C ARG A 724 -36.92 -20.36 11.49
N PHE A 725 -36.10 -19.92 12.43
CA PHE A 725 -36.07 -20.52 13.77
C PHE A 725 -37.34 -20.11 14.54
N GLU A 726 -37.83 -21.00 15.41
CA GLU A 726 -39.00 -20.76 16.26
C GLU A 726 -38.62 -20.01 17.54
N GLU A 727 -37.47 -20.34 18.12
CA GLU A 727 -37.01 -19.82 19.40
C GLU A 727 -35.48 -19.60 19.38
N HIS A 728 -34.99 -18.61 20.13
CA HIS A 728 -33.56 -18.45 20.40
C HIS A 728 -33.30 -17.97 21.83
N THR A 729 -32.09 -18.21 22.35
CA THR A 729 -31.66 -17.73 23.67
C THR A 729 -30.44 -16.81 23.66
N PHE A 730 -29.90 -16.48 22.48
CA PHE A 730 -28.76 -15.56 22.38
C PHE A 730 -29.11 -14.19 22.95
N PRO A 731 -28.27 -13.63 23.85
CA PRO A 731 -28.44 -12.26 24.37
C PRO A 731 -28.45 -11.19 23.27
N TYR A 732 -27.67 -11.42 22.21
CA TYR A 732 -27.59 -10.56 21.04
C TYR A 732 -27.90 -11.37 19.79
N MET A 733 -28.93 -10.99 19.05
CA MET A 733 -29.36 -11.68 17.82
C MET A 733 -29.72 -10.67 16.74
N TRP A 734 -29.24 -10.90 15.52
CA TRP A 734 -29.60 -10.12 14.34
C TRP A 734 -29.50 -10.97 13.07
N GLU A 735 -30.18 -10.50 12.03
CA GLU A 735 -30.07 -11.06 10.68
C GLU A 735 -29.16 -10.18 9.80
N ALA A 736 -28.51 -10.81 8.83
CA ALA A 736 -27.66 -10.18 7.83
C ALA A 736 -27.91 -10.83 6.45
N VAL A 737 -27.36 -10.22 5.40
CA VAL A 737 -27.46 -10.67 4.00
C VAL A 737 -28.93 -10.90 3.60
N GLN A 738 -29.78 -9.91 3.86
CA GLN A 738 -31.22 -9.95 3.56
C GLN A 738 -31.96 -11.14 4.22
N GLY A 739 -31.57 -11.53 5.45
CA GLY A 739 -32.18 -12.64 6.19
C GLY A 739 -31.68 -14.03 5.76
N ALA A 740 -30.68 -14.08 4.87
CA ALA A 740 -29.99 -15.32 4.50
C ALA A 740 -28.91 -15.72 5.51
N LYS A 741 -28.61 -14.87 6.49
CA LYS A 741 -27.68 -15.16 7.58
C LYS A 741 -28.29 -14.75 8.92
N VAL A 742 -28.14 -15.60 9.94
CA VAL A 742 -28.52 -15.27 11.32
C VAL A 742 -27.31 -15.35 12.23
N ASN A 743 -27.21 -14.40 13.14
CA ASN A 743 -26.09 -14.23 14.06
C ASN A 743 -26.57 -14.29 15.50
N GLY A 744 -25.85 -15.02 16.34
CA GLY A 744 -26.02 -15.09 17.79
C GLY A 744 -24.71 -14.79 18.50
N GLY A 745 -24.68 -13.72 19.29
CA GLY A 745 -23.50 -13.34 20.09
C GLY A 745 -23.53 -13.95 21.49
N GLU A 746 -22.36 -14.31 22.00
CA GLU A 746 -22.17 -15.07 23.26
C GLU A 746 -22.78 -16.49 23.20
N ALA A 747 -23.05 -17.10 24.36
CA ALA A 747 -23.64 -18.44 24.43
C ALA A 747 -25.16 -18.40 24.23
N GLY A 748 -25.69 -19.37 23.48
CA GLY A 748 -27.12 -19.48 23.21
C GLY A 748 -27.45 -20.59 22.23
N HIS A 749 -28.70 -20.64 21.76
CA HIS A 749 -29.10 -21.57 20.70
C HIS A 749 -30.17 -20.97 19.78
N PHE A 750 -30.29 -21.57 18.59
CA PHE A 750 -31.46 -21.46 17.72
C PHE A 750 -32.23 -22.80 17.73
N VAL A 751 -33.56 -22.74 17.78
CA VAL A 751 -34.44 -23.92 17.72
C VAL A 751 -35.29 -23.88 16.46
N TYR A 752 -35.31 -24.97 15.71
CA TYR A 752 -36.10 -25.13 14.49
C TYR A 752 -37.11 -26.27 14.67
N ASP A 753 -38.36 -26.03 14.28
CA ASP A 753 -39.34 -27.11 14.10
C ASP A 753 -39.22 -27.63 12.65
N VAL A 754 -38.71 -28.85 12.51
CA VAL A 754 -38.47 -29.49 11.21
C VAL A 754 -39.63 -30.42 10.88
N GLN A 755 -40.23 -30.25 9.69
CA GLN A 755 -41.26 -31.12 9.16
C GLN A 755 -40.67 -32.06 8.08
N LEU A 756 -40.78 -33.37 8.30
CA LEU A 756 -40.40 -34.40 7.33
C LEU A 756 -41.58 -34.74 6.40
N PRO A 757 -41.32 -35.32 5.22
CA PRO A 757 -42.37 -35.77 4.31
C PRO A 757 -43.30 -36.78 4.98
N ASP A 758 -44.58 -36.77 4.60
CA ASP A 758 -45.55 -37.74 5.09
C ASP A 758 -45.29 -39.17 4.56
N HIS A 759 -46.01 -40.15 5.11
CA HIS A 759 -45.88 -41.55 4.70
C HIS A 759 -46.33 -41.83 3.26
N GLU A 760 -47.13 -40.95 2.65
CA GLU A 760 -47.54 -41.10 1.24
C GLU A 760 -46.39 -40.70 0.32
N SER A 761 -45.65 -39.66 0.67
CA SER A 761 -44.51 -39.13 -0.07
C SER A 761 -43.25 -39.98 0.16
N GLN A 762 -43.01 -40.43 1.40
CA GLN A 762 -41.88 -41.27 1.77
C GLN A 762 -42.32 -42.36 2.75
N ALA A 763 -42.36 -43.61 2.27
CA ALA A 763 -42.91 -44.73 3.05
C ALA A 763 -42.14 -45.00 4.35
N MET A 764 -40.81 -44.87 4.33
CA MET A 764 -39.91 -45.07 5.47
C MET A 764 -38.73 -44.10 5.37
N ILE A 765 -38.30 -43.56 6.52
CA ILE A 765 -37.05 -42.83 6.72
C ILE A 765 -36.20 -43.65 7.69
N GLY A 766 -35.17 -44.33 7.17
CA GLY A 766 -34.23 -45.14 7.93
C GLY A 766 -33.00 -44.36 8.41
N GLU A 767 -32.55 -43.39 7.61
CA GLU A 767 -31.40 -42.55 7.92
C GLU A 767 -31.74 -41.07 7.76
N LEU A 768 -31.17 -40.24 8.65
CA LEU A 768 -31.31 -38.79 8.64
C LEU A 768 -29.94 -38.16 8.89
N ASP A 769 -29.56 -37.21 8.02
CA ASP A 769 -28.39 -36.36 8.19
C ASP A 769 -28.82 -34.90 8.24
N ILE A 770 -28.25 -34.14 9.16
CA ILE A 770 -28.46 -32.70 9.30
C ILE A 770 -27.20 -32.01 8.81
N LEU A 771 -27.34 -31.19 7.78
CA LEU A 771 -26.27 -30.39 7.18
C LEU A 771 -26.60 -28.90 7.33
N PHE A 772 -25.60 -28.09 7.65
CA PHE A 772 -25.73 -26.64 7.72
C PHE A 772 -24.36 -25.99 7.62
N GLU A 773 -24.29 -24.75 7.14
CA GLU A 773 -23.07 -23.95 7.19
C GLU A 773 -23.07 -23.08 8.45
N ALA A 774 -21.98 -23.13 9.23
CA ALA A 774 -21.85 -22.35 10.46
C ALA A 774 -20.43 -21.83 10.70
N SER A 775 -20.32 -20.65 11.31
CA SER A 775 -19.07 -20.11 11.86
C SER A 775 -19.25 -19.75 13.33
N ALA A 776 -18.13 -19.52 14.03
CA ALA A 776 -18.21 -18.78 15.29
C ALA A 776 -18.70 -17.35 15.01
N LYS A 777 -19.03 -16.57 16.04
CA LYS A 777 -19.47 -15.20 15.87
C LYS A 777 -18.87 -14.28 16.92
N ARG A 778 -17.87 -13.51 16.51
CA ARG A 778 -17.31 -12.45 17.35
C ARG A 778 -18.36 -11.36 17.55
N LEU A 779 -18.72 -11.11 18.81
CA LEU A 779 -19.60 -10.00 19.15
C LEU A 779 -18.80 -8.69 19.08
N LEU A 780 -19.13 -7.83 18.12
CA LEU A 780 -18.49 -6.52 17.96
C LEU A 780 -19.26 -5.44 18.72
N ALA A 781 -18.58 -4.34 19.07
CA ALA A 781 -19.20 -3.21 19.76
C ALA A 781 -20.44 -2.66 19.03
N ARG A 782 -20.44 -2.61 17.69
CA ARG A 782 -21.59 -2.20 16.85
C ARG A 782 -22.83 -3.08 17.01
N ASN A 783 -22.67 -4.33 17.44
CA ASN A 783 -23.76 -5.29 17.56
C ASN A 783 -24.49 -5.20 18.91
N VAL A 784 -23.95 -4.43 19.86
CA VAL A 784 -24.55 -4.23 21.19
C VAL A 784 -25.53 -3.06 21.16
N GLU A 785 -26.75 -3.29 21.63
CA GLU A 785 -27.80 -2.25 21.67
C GLU A 785 -27.36 -1.03 22.50
N GLY A 786 -27.59 0.17 21.96
CA GLY A 786 -27.22 1.44 22.59
C GLY A 786 -25.77 1.88 22.33
N SER A 787 -24.92 1.02 21.76
CA SER A 787 -23.64 1.43 21.19
C SER A 787 -23.87 2.43 20.07
N ARG A 788 -23.08 3.51 20.04
CA ARG A 788 -23.14 4.52 18.99
C ARG A 788 -21.86 4.47 18.19
N PHE A 789 -22.02 4.36 16.87
CA PHE A 789 -20.95 4.76 15.96
C PHE A 789 -20.58 6.21 16.30
N ARG A 790 -19.32 6.42 16.64
CA ARG A 790 -18.81 7.78 16.80
C ARG A 790 -18.58 8.29 15.38
N ASN A 791 -19.38 9.25 14.95
CA ASN A 791 -19.24 9.80 13.60
C ASN A 791 -17.85 10.44 13.50
N HIS A 792 -17.02 9.89 12.62
CA HIS A 792 -15.62 10.24 12.51
C HIS A 792 -15.49 11.28 11.38
N ASP A 793 -15.64 12.57 11.71
CA ASP A 793 -15.48 13.69 10.78
C ASP A 793 -14.02 13.82 10.28
N ILE A 794 -13.77 14.68 9.29
CA ILE A 794 -12.50 15.02 8.59
C ILE A 794 -11.25 15.17 9.49
N ASN A 795 -11.40 15.33 10.81
CA ASN A 795 -10.32 15.34 11.81
C ASN A 795 -9.48 14.04 11.88
N PHE A 796 -9.86 12.95 11.21
CA PHE A 796 -9.06 11.71 11.15
C PHE A 796 -7.82 11.81 10.24
N MET A 797 -7.78 12.79 9.33
CA MET A 797 -6.56 13.19 8.62
C MET A 797 -5.49 13.76 9.57
N HIS A 798 -5.81 13.91 10.87
CA HIS A 798 -4.91 14.29 11.98
C HIS A 798 -4.72 13.18 13.04
N GLY A 799 -4.81 11.90 12.65
CA GLY A 799 -4.26 10.80 13.46
C GLY A 799 -5.15 10.26 14.57
N ALA A 800 -6.46 10.48 14.50
CA ALA A 800 -7.38 9.80 15.38
C ALA A 800 -7.45 8.30 15.02
N SER A 801 -7.30 7.42 16.01
CA SER A 801 -7.53 5.98 15.84
C SER A 801 -9.02 5.73 15.63
N ALA A 802 -9.40 5.08 14.53
CA ALA A 802 -10.76 4.62 14.35
C ALA A 802 -11.00 3.41 15.25
N ASP A 803 -11.99 3.50 16.13
CA ASP A 803 -12.45 2.36 16.92
C ASP A 803 -13.29 1.46 16.00
N VAL A 804 -12.59 0.59 15.26
CA VAL A 804 -13.13 -0.14 14.09
C VAL A 804 -14.31 -1.04 14.44
N GLU A 805 -14.40 -1.53 15.68
CA GLU A 805 -15.52 -2.37 16.14
C GLU A 805 -16.87 -1.64 16.15
N TYR A 806 -16.87 -0.31 16.18
CA TYR A 806 -18.09 0.50 16.13
C TYR A 806 -18.54 0.79 14.69
N ASN A 807 -17.70 0.56 13.68
CA ASN A 807 -18.03 0.89 12.30
C ASN A 807 -19.11 -0.07 11.74
N PRO A 808 -20.18 0.45 11.13
CA PRO A 808 -21.31 -0.35 10.64
C PRO A 808 -20.97 -1.32 9.49
N ASN A 809 -19.82 -1.18 8.85
CA ASN A 809 -19.36 -2.05 7.75
C ASN A 809 -18.31 -3.08 8.20
N THR A 810 -17.67 -2.92 9.37
CA THR A 810 -16.63 -3.84 9.89
C THR A 810 -17.08 -5.29 10.04
N TYR A 811 -16.52 -6.16 9.22
CA TYR A 811 -16.49 -7.59 9.45
C TYR A 811 -15.06 -8.04 9.21
N TYR A 812 -14.30 -8.26 10.29
CA TYR A 812 -12.87 -8.51 10.22
C TYR A 812 -12.53 -9.50 9.10
N MET A 813 -11.68 -9.04 8.17
CA MET A 813 -11.17 -9.90 7.12
C MET A 813 -10.41 -11.07 7.76
N THR A 814 -10.48 -12.26 7.13
CA THR A 814 -9.78 -13.43 7.66
C THR A 814 -8.28 -13.18 7.81
N ASP A 815 -7.73 -13.53 8.97
CA ASP A 815 -6.31 -13.45 9.28
C ASP A 815 -5.90 -14.56 10.27
N ASP A 816 -4.81 -14.35 10.98
CA ASP A 816 -4.28 -15.32 11.95
C ASP A 816 -4.97 -15.25 13.33
N GLU A 817 -5.79 -14.22 13.61
CA GLU A 817 -6.55 -14.08 14.85
C GLU A 817 -7.85 -14.88 14.79
N GLN A 818 -7.88 -16.02 15.47
CA GLN A 818 -9.04 -16.91 15.49
C GLN A 818 -9.98 -16.66 16.68
N HIS A 819 -11.28 -16.59 16.41
CA HIS A 819 -12.36 -16.53 17.39
C HIS A 819 -13.16 -17.85 17.44
N ALA A 820 -12.68 -18.85 18.17
CA ALA A 820 -13.31 -20.16 18.16
C ALA A 820 -14.61 -20.26 18.96
N SER A 821 -15.55 -21.08 18.49
CA SER A 821 -16.78 -21.45 19.19
C SER A 821 -17.00 -22.96 19.13
N ARG A 822 -17.63 -23.53 20.17
CA ARG A 822 -18.09 -24.92 20.14
C ARG A 822 -19.60 -24.96 19.97
N VAL A 823 -20.03 -25.73 18.98
CA VAL A 823 -21.45 -25.93 18.66
C VAL A 823 -21.87 -27.35 19.02
N HIS A 824 -23.10 -27.49 19.48
CA HIS A 824 -23.77 -28.75 19.77
C HIS A 824 -25.04 -28.84 18.94
N VAL A 825 -25.28 -30.02 18.38
CA VAL A 825 -26.51 -30.32 17.65
C VAL A 825 -27.35 -31.24 18.50
N LEU A 826 -28.55 -30.81 18.84
CA LEU A 826 -29.51 -31.61 19.59
C LEU A 826 -30.77 -31.83 18.77
N VAL A 827 -31.34 -33.03 18.89
CA VAL A 827 -32.63 -33.39 18.28
C VAL A 827 -33.55 -33.87 19.39
N ASN A 828 -34.69 -33.20 19.56
CA ASN A 828 -35.63 -33.42 20.67
C ASN A 828 -34.93 -33.43 22.05
N GLY A 829 -33.98 -32.49 22.25
CA GLY A 829 -33.18 -32.35 23.48
C GLY A 829 -32.06 -33.37 23.66
N GLU A 830 -31.85 -34.29 22.70
CA GLU A 830 -30.76 -35.26 22.73
C GLU A 830 -29.59 -34.79 21.86
N LYS A 831 -28.40 -34.63 22.44
CA LYS A 831 -27.19 -34.26 21.71
C LYS A 831 -26.75 -35.39 20.76
N ILE A 832 -26.69 -35.07 19.47
CA ILE A 832 -26.28 -35.99 18.40
C ILE A 832 -24.93 -35.63 17.77
N GLY A 833 -24.47 -34.39 17.91
CA GLY A 833 -23.22 -33.92 17.31
C GLY A 833 -22.58 -32.77 18.08
N ALA A 834 -21.29 -32.53 17.83
CA ALA A 834 -20.58 -31.35 18.28
C ALA A 834 -19.48 -30.96 17.29
N PHE A 835 -19.31 -29.66 17.07
CA PHE A 835 -18.32 -29.09 16.15
C PHE A 835 -17.51 -28.03 16.89
N VAL A 836 -16.24 -27.87 16.51
CA VAL A 836 -15.43 -26.72 16.89
C VAL A 836 -15.29 -25.88 15.64
N LEU A 837 -15.92 -24.71 15.66
CA LEU A 837 -15.81 -23.71 14.60
C LEU A 837 -14.60 -22.85 14.95
N ALA A 838 -13.60 -22.86 14.08
CA ALA A 838 -12.31 -22.26 14.40
C ALA A 838 -12.39 -20.73 14.52
N ASP A 839 -13.26 -20.09 13.73
CA ASP A 839 -13.32 -18.64 13.60
C ASP A 839 -14.63 -18.14 12.97
N ASP A 840 -14.73 -16.82 12.78
CA ASP A 840 -15.77 -16.04 12.09
C ASP A 840 -15.24 -15.36 10.79
N PRO A 841 -14.96 -16.12 9.72
CA PRO A 841 -14.14 -15.63 8.60
C PRO A 841 -14.90 -14.81 7.55
N ALA A 842 -14.19 -13.89 6.88
CA ALA A 842 -14.64 -13.19 5.68
C ALA A 842 -13.49 -12.97 4.67
N ASP A 843 -13.65 -13.55 3.48
CA ASP A 843 -12.78 -13.36 2.31
C ASP A 843 -13.48 -13.85 1.02
N SER A 844 -12.72 -14.05 -0.07
CA SER A 844 -13.29 -14.48 -1.35
C SER A 844 -14.07 -15.80 -1.30
N ARG A 845 -13.89 -16.65 -0.28
CA ARG A 845 -14.63 -17.91 -0.10
C ARG A 845 -16.11 -17.69 0.21
N GLY A 846 -16.49 -16.55 0.79
CA GLY A 846 -17.88 -16.16 1.01
C GLY A 846 -18.57 -15.63 -0.26
N VAL A 847 -18.55 -16.45 -1.31
CA VAL A 847 -19.09 -16.13 -2.64
C VAL A 847 -20.53 -15.64 -2.56
N LEU A 848 -21.38 -16.34 -1.82
CA LEU A 848 -22.81 -16.04 -1.75
C LEU A 848 -23.06 -14.80 -0.89
N SER A 849 -22.37 -14.66 0.24
CA SER A 849 -22.46 -13.46 1.09
C SER A 849 -22.07 -12.19 0.34
N TRP A 850 -21.07 -12.26 -0.55
CA TRP A 850 -20.71 -11.13 -1.40
C TRP A 850 -21.72 -10.92 -2.54
N HIS A 851 -22.10 -11.99 -3.25
CA HIS A 851 -23.00 -11.90 -4.42
C HIS A 851 -24.41 -11.41 -4.07
N TYR A 852 -24.92 -11.75 -2.88
CA TYR A 852 -26.24 -11.33 -2.40
C TYR A 852 -26.21 -10.11 -1.49
N GLN A 853 -25.09 -9.39 -1.45
CA GLN A 853 -25.03 -8.06 -0.84
C GLN A 853 -26.15 -7.15 -1.38
N PRO A 854 -26.90 -6.46 -0.50
CA PRO A 854 -28.02 -5.64 -0.93
C PRO A 854 -27.60 -4.36 -1.66
N LEU A 855 -26.48 -3.76 -1.26
CA LEU A 855 -25.97 -2.49 -1.76
C LEU A 855 -24.45 -2.57 -1.87
N HIS A 856 -23.89 -2.12 -2.99
CA HIS A 856 -22.43 -2.11 -3.16
C HIS A 856 -21.74 -1.11 -2.21
N ASN A 857 -22.38 0.01 -1.87
CA ASN A 857 -21.79 1.06 -1.04
C ASN A 857 -22.15 0.94 0.45
N ARG A 858 -22.78 -0.16 0.89
CA ARG A 858 -23.07 -0.41 2.31
C ARG A 858 -22.97 -1.89 2.61
N LEU A 859 -21.91 -2.27 3.30
CA LEU A 859 -21.56 -3.68 3.49
C LEU A 859 -22.36 -4.28 4.66
N ASP A 860 -23.30 -5.16 4.31
CA ASP A 860 -23.94 -6.11 5.21
C ASP A 860 -23.18 -7.47 5.25
N GLU A 861 -22.13 -7.55 6.07
CA GLU A 861 -21.32 -8.76 6.31
C GLU A 861 -20.81 -9.47 5.03
N ALA A 862 -20.42 -8.68 4.02
CA ALA A 862 -19.91 -9.14 2.72
C ALA A 862 -18.75 -10.12 2.87
N GLY A 863 -18.67 -11.13 2.01
CA GLY A 863 -17.56 -12.10 2.00
C GLY A 863 -17.51 -13.04 3.20
N SER A 864 -18.39 -12.89 4.20
CA SER A 864 -18.45 -13.80 5.35
C SER A 864 -18.88 -15.22 4.97
N TYR A 865 -18.33 -16.23 5.65
CA TYR A 865 -18.70 -17.62 5.39
C TYR A 865 -18.47 -18.53 6.61
N GLY A 866 -18.92 -19.78 6.52
CA GLY A 866 -18.78 -20.78 7.55
C GLY A 866 -18.23 -22.11 7.07
N TYR A 867 -18.24 -23.06 7.99
CA TYR A 867 -17.81 -24.44 7.78
C TYR A 867 -19.03 -25.32 7.60
N LEU A 868 -18.97 -26.24 6.63
CA LEU A 868 -20.02 -27.23 6.45
C LEU A 868 -20.00 -28.21 7.64
N CYS A 869 -21.09 -28.22 8.39
CA CYS A 869 -21.30 -29.11 9.53
C CYS A 869 -22.25 -30.22 9.12
N GLN A 870 -21.89 -31.48 9.40
CA GLN A 870 -22.74 -32.64 9.13
C GLN A 870 -22.90 -33.50 10.38
N ALA A 871 -24.13 -33.63 10.87
CA ALA A 871 -24.49 -34.46 12.02
C ALA A 871 -25.43 -35.59 11.60
N GLN A 872 -24.99 -36.84 11.79
CA GLN A 872 -25.82 -38.00 11.54
C GLN A 872 -26.76 -38.26 12.73
N VAL A 873 -28.05 -38.41 12.46
CA VAL A 873 -29.04 -38.76 13.48
C VAL A 873 -28.90 -40.24 13.83
N PRO A 874 -28.72 -40.60 15.12
CA PRO A 874 -28.63 -42.00 15.52
C PRO A 874 -29.87 -42.79 15.08
N GLY A 875 -29.70 -44.01 14.55
CA GLY A 875 -30.82 -44.82 14.02
C GLY A 875 -31.97 -45.04 15.01
N ARG A 876 -31.68 -45.08 16.32
CA ARG A 876 -32.72 -45.16 17.38
C ARG A 876 -33.62 -43.93 17.43
N LEU A 877 -33.08 -42.76 17.10
CA LEU A 877 -33.79 -41.50 17.06
C LEU A 877 -34.48 -41.36 15.70
N ALA A 878 -33.79 -41.68 14.60
CA ALA A 878 -34.39 -41.70 13.25
C ALA A 878 -35.68 -42.54 13.20
N ALA A 879 -35.71 -43.73 13.81
CA ALA A 879 -36.91 -44.56 13.88
C ALA A 879 -38.07 -43.95 14.71
N LYS A 880 -37.80 -42.99 15.60
CA LYS A 880 -38.85 -42.20 16.27
C LYS A 880 -39.35 -41.09 15.35
N LEU A 881 -38.43 -40.37 14.72
CA LEU A 881 -38.75 -39.28 13.79
C LEU A 881 -39.48 -39.78 12.55
N ASP A 882 -39.23 -41.01 12.11
CA ASP A 882 -39.98 -41.67 11.04
C ASP A 882 -41.47 -41.81 11.39
N ARG A 883 -41.81 -42.04 12.66
CA ARG A 883 -43.21 -42.12 13.11
C ARG A 883 -43.85 -40.75 13.34
N GLU A 884 -43.09 -39.81 13.88
CA GLU A 884 -43.59 -38.49 14.27
C GLU A 884 -43.68 -37.54 13.07
N ARG A 885 -42.84 -37.75 12.04
CA ARG A 885 -42.66 -36.88 10.86
C ARG A 885 -42.34 -35.42 11.20
N CYS A 886 -42.02 -35.09 12.44
CA CYS A 886 -41.52 -33.78 12.84
C CYS A 886 -40.54 -33.92 14.01
N PHE A 887 -39.67 -32.92 14.20
CA PHE A 887 -38.76 -32.85 15.34
C PHE A 887 -38.28 -31.44 15.61
N ARG A 888 -37.80 -31.21 16.85
CA ARG A 888 -37.07 -30.01 17.23
C ARG A 888 -35.58 -30.20 17.04
N LEU A 889 -34.97 -29.33 16.24
CA LEU A 889 -33.53 -29.21 16.05
C LEU A 889 -33.03 -28.01 16.84
N GLU A 890 -32.07 -28.22 17.74
CA GLU A 890 -31.39 -27.15 18.47
C GLU A 890 -29.93 -27.09 18.03
N LEU A 891 -29.51 -25.90 17.59
CA LEU A 891 -28.13 -25.57 17.26
C LEU A 891 -27.60 -24.64 18.36
N GLN A 892 -26.85 -25.20 19.30
CA GLN A 892 -26.42 -24.54 20.52
C GLN A 892 -24.94 -24.19 20.46
N ALA A 893 -24.56 -22.96 20.79
CA ALA A 893 -23.18 -22.51 20.89
C ALA A 893 -22.77 -22.13 22.32
N GLU A 894 -21.49 -22.36 22.63
CA GLU A 894 -20.80 -21.85 23.82
C GLU A 894 -20.47 -20.34 23.63
N GLU A 895 -19.60 -19.77 24.48
CA GLU A 895 -19.35 -18.33 24.57
C GLU A 895 -18.84 -17.65 23.29
N GLY A 896 -18.30 -18.42 22.32
CA GLY A 896 -17.78 -17.90 21.05
C GLY A 896 -18.84 -17.55 19.99
N GLY A 897 -20.13 -17.61 20.32
CA GLY A 897 -21.21 -17.24 19.40
C GLY A 897 -21.45 -18.24 18.27
N LEU A 898 -22.43 -17.92 17.42
CA LEU A 898 -22.83 -18.73 16.27
C LEU A 898 -23.37 -17.85 15.14
N SER A 899 -22.85 -18.06 13.93
CA SER A 899 -23.51 -17.62 12.71
C SER A 899 -23.98 -18.83 11.91
N LEU A 900 -25.21 -18.79 11.40
CA LEU A 900 -25.74 -19.77 10.46
C LEU A 900 -25.96 -19.10 9.11
N TYR A 901 -25.49 -19.76 8.06
CA TYR A 901 -25.55 -19.28 6.69
C TYR A 901 -26.58 -20.10 5.92
N GLY A 902 -27.51 -19.40 5.27
CA GLY A 902 -28.54 -19.98 4.41
C GLY A 902 -28.14 -19.99 2.94
N ARG A 903 -29.06 -20.40 2.07
CA ARG A 903 -28.80 -20.65 0.63
C ARG A 903 -28.16 -19.49 -0.15
N ASN A 904 -28.36 -18.26 0.30
CA ASN A 904 -27.86 -17.04 -0.32
C ASN A 904 -26.73 -16.37 0.50
N ALA A 905 -26.16 -17.04 1.49
CA ALA A 905 -25.04 -16.55 2.28
C ALA A 905 -23.96 -17.64 2.40
N GLY A 906 -22.73 -17.22 2.70
CA GLY A 906 -21.61 -18.12 2.91
C GLY A 906 -21.02 -18.71 1.62
N ARG A 907 -20.59 -19.96 1.70
CA ARG A 907 -19.93 -20.70 0.63
C ARG A 907 -20.81 -21.80 0.03
N TYR A 908 -21.68 -22.39 0.84
CA TYR A 908 -22.47 -23.54 0.43
C TYR A 908 -23.90 -23.10 0.12
N PRO A 909 -24.43 -23.46 -1.05
CA PRO A 909 -25.79 -23.10 -1.45
C PRO A 909 -26.82 -23.99 -0.74
N ILE A 910 -26.88 -23.97 0.60
CA ILE A 910 -27.80 -24.75 1.42
C ILE A 910 -28.39 -23.87 2.53
N ASP A 911 -29.60 -24.17 3.00
CA ASP A 911 -30.02 -23.74 4.35
C ASP A 911 -29.71 -24.84 5.37
N VAL A 912 -30.47 -24.91 6.48
CA VAL A 912 -30.45 -26.10 7.34
C VAL A 912 -31.10 -27.24 6.56
N LEU A 913 -30.26 -28.12 6.02
CA LEU A 913 -30.63 -29.17 5.08
C LEU A 913 -30.73 -30.50 5.81
N ILE A 914 -31.90 -31.14 5.69
CA ILE A 914 -32.16 -32.46 6.25
C ILE A 914 -32.24 -33.46 5.11
N ARG A 915 -31.24 -34.34 5.03
CA ARG A 915 -31.21 -35.43 4.07
C ARG A 915 -31.84 -36.67 4.70
N TYR A 916 -32.87 -37.22 4.07
CA TYR A 916 -33.56 -38.43 4.52
C TYR A 916 -33.45 -39.56 3.49
N ARG A 917 -33.26 -40.79 3.96
CA ARG A 917 -33.14 -41.99 3.14
C ARG A 917 -33.99 -43.14 3.67
#